data_AF-A0A9D6MYL0-F1
#
_entry.id   AF-A0A9D6MYL0-F1
#
_cell.length_a   1.000
_cell.length_b   1.000
_cell.length_c   1.000
_cell.angle_alpha   90.00
_cell.angle_beta   90.00
_cell.angle_gamma   90.00
#
_symmetry.space_group_name_H-M   'P 1'
#
loop_
_entity.id
_entity.type
_entity.pdbx_description
1 polymer ?
#
loop_
_entity_poly.entity_id
_entity_poly.type
_entity_poly.pdbx_seq_one_letter_code
_entity_poly.pdbx_strand_id
1 'polypeptide(L)'
;MNTLHPARPPVGLAMILVMALATRDALVAALPEWSTQQSFEIVSPGLARVALTPETFGAARPDLADFRIIDPAGLELPYVIETQDPGYRTLRHIPNPASTLEEKLTRLVIPLNEPAKLQAIRLETTAQDFIKGVTFDLILRDGSVRPLARRLAMFRQRGAENLTMKLGGLPAETQSLRVTLDDSRTKPIAIVGLALLEEQTPERVLTPIAARILQRAESAGETRLTVDLGYSQLPLAGLRVETEDNVFIRRVSVLTREWVNGELRDRALGEGVIHRVALEDARKTEQLEFAFDAIAPGREVILSVSNGDSPPLGLRSVGFLHAPAHLVLPARRAGTHRLFSGYPQARRPSYDLAALQTSLRAAASARVALGAPQPNPDHRPPEGLPNIPIFGAAFEPAGWRFQRLVNVESPGVQRLELPLHALAETRSDRGDIRLVSGKQQLLYLMDQPRGFMKPMDIPLRAAEPTSKRGVVRWRLELPQPRLPIRRVRCDVGTTLFDREMRLLEQRADRGSDTGEAGLGRARWVRTPDRSSGLFELEVDSTPATRILWLETDNGENAPLEIKSVQALLPTAQLLFQTKEAGPVELRYGNAEARPPQYDLSLVAPRILAAPKHDVTVNDGDPAASLPGVPASWLFYGVLALVVLGLVFVITKLLPKPAAS
;
A
#
# COMPACT_ATOMS: atom_id res chain seq x y z
N MET A 1 -25.14 -79.25 6.34
CA MET A 1 -25.16 -78.99 7.79
C MET A 1 -23.97 -78.12 8.14
N ASN A 2 -24.25 -77.02 8.86
CA ASN A 2 -23.37 -76.12 9.61
C ASN A 2 -22.36 -75.24 8.83
N THR A 3 -22.13 -73.96 9.12
CA THR A 3 -22.82 -72.85 9.83
C THR A 3 -21.97 -71.58 9.58
N LEU A 4 -22.58 -70.43 9.80
CA LEU A 4 -22.14 -69.04 9.60
C LEU A 4 -20.81 -68.55 10.24
N HIS A 5 -20.28 -67.49 9.58
CA HIS A 5 -19.71 -66.22 10.09
C HIS A 5 -18.18 -65.98 10.26
N PRO A 6 -17.72 -64.70 10.13
CA PRO A 6 -16.43 -64.30 9.56
C PRO A 6 -15.46 -63.68 10.59
N ALA A 7 -14.17 -63.63 10.27
CA ALA A 7 -13.17 -62.91 11.07
C ALA A 7 -12.35 -61.90 10.23
N ARG A 8 -12.22 -60.71 10.84
CA ARG A 8 -11.68 -59.40 10.44
C ARG A 8 -10.31 -59.38 9.72
N PRO A 9 -9.97 -58.28 9.00
CA PRO A 9 -8.65 -58.09 8.39
C PRO A 9 -7.59 -57.72 9.46
N PRO A 10 -6.29 -58.01 9.22
CA PRO A 10 -5.24 -57.70 10.17
C PRO A 10 -4.87 -56.20 10.12
N VAL A 11 -4.99 -55.56 11.28
CA VAL A 11 -4.34 -54.29 11.65
C VAL A 11 -2.88 -54.59 11.99
N GLY A 12 -1.96 -53.75 11.52
CA GLY A 12 -0.66 -53.57 12.17
C GLY A 12 0.55 -53.85 11.27
N LEU A 13 0.94 -52.86 10.48
CA LEU A 13 2.33 -52.73 10.03
C LEU A 13 2.96 -51.54 10.76
N ALA A 14 3.29 -51.76 12.03
CA ALA A 14 4.14 -50.85 12.79
C ALA A 14 5.59 -51.10 12.33
N MET A 15 6.07 -50.31 11.37
CA MET A 15 7.45 -50.38 10.91
C MET A 15 8.34 -49.66 11.94
N ILE A 16 8.90 -50.43 12.87
CA ILE A 16 9.94 -49.98 13.81
C ILE A 16 11.24 -49.85 13.01
N LEU A 17 11.69 -48.61 12.77
CA LEU A 17 13.04 -48.32 12.27
C LEU A 17 13.90 -47.85 13.45
N VAL A 18 14.58 -48.77 14.11
CA VAL A 18 15.61 -48.48 15.12
C VAL A 18 16.94 -48.32 14.38
N MET A 19 17.40 -47.08 14.18
CA MET A 19 18.81 -46.82 13.87
C MET A 19 19.58 -46.69 15.19
N ALA A 20 20.48 -47.63 15.45
CA ALA A 20 21.51 -47.47 16.47
C ALA A 20 22.60 -46.53 15.96
N LEU A 21 22.83 -45.40 16.66
CA LEU A 21 24.07 -44.62 16.53
C LEU A 21 24.67 -44.39 17.92
N ALA A 22 25.97 -44.61 17.98
CA ALA A 22 26.83 -44.43 19.14
C ALA A 22 26.67 -43.03 19.75
N THR A 23 26.64 -42.98 21.09
CA THR A 23 26.71 -41.76 21.88
C THR A 23 28.07 -41.11 21.70
N ARG A 24 28.19 -40.18 20.75
CA ARG A 24 29.14 -39.08 20.87
C ARG A 24 28.48 -38.05 21.77
N ASP A 25 29.20 -37.54 22.76
CA ASP A 25 28.83 -36.30 23.44
C ASP A 25 28.58 -35.26 22.37
N ALA A 26 27.30 -34.96 22.13
CA ALA A 26 26.91 -34.07 21.07
C ALA A 26 27.15 -32.65 21.58
N LEU A 27 28.16 -32.00 21.01
CA LEU A 27 28.25 -30.56 21.04
C LEU A 27 26.90 -30.04 20.52
N VAL A 28 26.21 -29.22 21.31
CA VAL A 28 25.04 -28.48 20.81
C VAL A 28 25.48 -27.81 19.52
N ALA A 29 24.84 -28.14 18.39
CA ALA A 29 25.13 -27.47 17.13
C ALA A 29 24.82 -25.98 17.30
N ALA A 30 25.86 -25.19 17.59
CA ALA A 30 25.78 -23.75 17.58
C ALA A 30 25.61 -23.34 16.13
N LEU A 31 24.54 -22.61 15.83
CA LEU A 31 24.28 -21.99 14.54
C LEU A 31 24.55 -20.48 14.67
N PRO A 32 25.81 -20.04 14.85
CA PRO A 32 26.13 -18.66 15.16
C PRO A 32 25.74 -17.70 14.02
N GLU A 33 25.64 -18.16 12.77
CA GLU A 33 25.25 -17.31 11.65
C GLU A 33 23.76 -16.93 11.67
N TRP A 34 22.93 -17.66 12.42
CA TRP A 34 21.50 -17.41 12.57
C TRP A 34 21.26 -16.42 13.71
N SER A 35 20.55 -15.33 13.42
CA SER A 35 20.30 -14.27 14.40
C SER A 35 19.21 -14.60 15.40
N THR A 36 18.32 -15.55 15.08
CA THR A 36 17.07 -15.77 15.80
C THR A 36 16.86 -17.25 16.10
N GLN A 37 16.31 -17.54 17.28
CA GLN A 37 15.85 -18.87 17.68
C GLN A 37 14.45 -18.84 18.31
N GLN A 38 13.69 -19.91 18.14
CA GLN A 38 12.38 -20.16 18.76
C GLN A 38 12.36 -21.58 19.35
N SER A 39 11.82 -21.73 20.55
CA SER A 39 11.72 -23.04 21.21
C SER A 39 10.31 -23.63 21.07
N PHE A 40 10.22 -24.95 20.99
CA PHE A 40 8.97 -25.70 21.07
C PHE A 40 9.17 -27.04 21.76
N GLU A 41 8.11 -27.52 22.43
CA GLU A 41 8.17 -28.75 23.22
C GLU A 41 7.56 -29.93 22.46
N ILE A 42 8.32 -31.04 22.39
CA ILE A 42 7.80 -32.33 21.94
C ILE A 42 7.57 -33.21 23.16
N VAL A 43 6.33 -33.58 23.43
CA VAL A 43 5.96 -34.40 24.59
C VAL A 43 6.29 -35.88 24.37
N SER A 44 6.12 -36.38 23.14
CA SER A 44 6.40 -37.76 22.78
C SER A 44 7.00 -37.87 21.37
N PRO A 45 7.90 -38.84 21.12
CA PRO A 45 8.40 -39.10 19.78
C PRO A 45 7.27 -39.44 18.80
N GLY A 46 7.40 -38.98 17.56
CA GLY A 46 6.40 -39.17 16.51
C GLY A 46 6.40 -38.03 15.50
N LEU A 47 5.39 -38.01 14.64
CA LEU A 47 5.21 -36.92 13.68
C LEU A 47 4.66 -35.69 14.41
N ALA A 48 5.36 -34.56 14.26
CA ALA A 48 4.95 -33.28 14.82
C ALA A 48 4.62 -32.28 13.71
N ARG A 49 3.58 -31.48 13.94
CA ARG A 49 3.18 -30.33 13.12
C ARG A 49 3.32 -29.07 13.94
N VAL A 50 4.32 -28.26 13.62
CA VAL A 50 4.60 -26.99 14.27
C VAL A 50 3.98 -25.87 13.42
N ALA A 51 3.06 -25.11 13.99
CA ALA A 51 2.43 -23.99 13.28
C ALA A 51 3.40 -22.80 13.18
N LEU A 52 3.61 -22.29 11.96
CA LEU A 52 4.39 -21.07 11.73
C LEU A 52 3.50 -19.85 12.02
N THR A 53 4.01 -18.96 12.86
CA THR A 53 3.31 -17.73 13.26
C THR A 53 3.78 -16.52 12.44
N PRO A 54 3.02 -15.41 12.38
CA PRO A 54 3.47 -14.16 11.76
C PRO A 54 4.86 -13.69 12.21
N GLU A 55 5.16 -13.83 13.50
CA GLU A 55 6.47 -13.51 14.10
C GLU A 55 7.59 -14.37 13.51
N THR A 56 7.29 -15.64 13.24
CA THR A 56 8.23 -16.62 12.68
C THR A 56 8.61 -16.25 11.25
N PHE A 57 7.63 -15.83 10.44
CA PHE A 57 7.88 -15.31 9.09
C PHE A 57 8.70 -14.02 9.12
N GLY A 58 8.38 -13.11 10.04
CA GLY A 58 9.11 -11.85 10.21
C GLY A 58 10.59 -12.01 10.54
N ALA A 59 10.97 -13.10 11.19
CA ALA A 59 12.35 -13.43 11.53
C ALA A 59 13.11 -14.20 10.43
N ALA A 60 12.42 -14.70 9.40
CA ALA A 60 12.95 -15.61 8.39
C ALA A 60 13.17 -14.94 7.04
N ARG A 61 13.82 -15.64 6.11
CA ARG A 61 13.83 -15.26 4.70
C ARG A 61 12.45 -15.49 4.05
N PRO A 62 12.09 -14.72 3.01
CA PRO A 62 10.83 -14.92 2.28
C PRO A 62 10.63 -16.34 1.73
N ASP A 63 11.71 -17.03 1.39
CA ASP A 63 11.67 -18.38 0.83
C ASP A 63 11.82 -19.49 1.88
N LEU A 64 11.96 -19.11 3.17
CA LEU A 64 12.09 -20.00 4.33
C LEU A 64 13.29 -20.97 4.25
N ALA A 65 14.26 -20.66 3.37
CA ALA A 65 15.43 -21.51 3.13
C ALA A 65 16.43 -21.51 4.31
N ASP A 66 16.31 -20.51 5.19
CA ASP A 66 17.12 -20.36 6.40
C ASP A 66 16.56 -21.09 7.61
N PHE A 67 15.46 -21.84 7.52
CA PHE A 67 15.05 -22.63 8.68
C PHE A 67 16.00 -23.80 8.97
N ARG A 68 16.34 -23.97 10.25
CA ARG A 68 17.03 -25.17 10.78
C ARG A 68 16.36 -25.58 12.07
N ILE A 69 16.10 -26.88 12.23
CA ILE A 69 15.49 -27.42 13.44
C ILE A 69 16.52 -28.28 14.14
N ILE A 70 16.83 -27.97 15.39
CA ILE A 70 17.77 -28.72 16.23
C ILE A 70 17.01 -29.43 17.36
N ASP A 71 17.26 -30.73 17.53
CA ASP A 71 16.71 -31.55 18.61
C ASP A 71 17.42 -31.28 19.96
N PRO A 72 16.88 -31.81 21.09
CA PRO A 72 17.51 -31.65 22.40
C PRO A 72 18.93 -32.22 22.49
N ALA A 73 19.29 -33.14 21.60
CA ALA A 73 20.63 -33.74 21.52
C ALA A 73 21.57 -32.94 20.59
N GLY A 74 21.16 -31.77 20.09
CA GLY A 74 22.00 -30.93 19.22
C GLY A 74 22.05 -31.38 17.76
N LEU A 75 21.19 -32.31 17.34
CA LEU A 75 21.15 -32.82 15.97
C LEU A 75 20.12 -32.10 15.12
N GLU A 76 20.45 -31.83 13.86
CA GLU A 76 19.50 -31.27 12.90
C GLU A 76 18.41 -32.28 12.51
N LEU A 77 17.16 -31.84 12.53
CA LEU A 77 16.00 -32.64 12.12
C LEU A 77 15.50 -32.23 10.72
N PRO A 78 15.21 -33.21 9.85
CA PRO A 78 14.57 -32.94 8.57
C PRO A 78 13.12 -32.48 8.79
N TYR A 79 12.65 -31.59 7.92
CA TYR A 79 11.27 -31.09 7.94
C TYR A 79 10.74 -30.85 6.53
N VAL A 80 9.43 -30.77 6.40
CA VAL A 80 8.74 -30.32 5.19
C VAL A 80 7.82 -29.16 5.56
N ILE A 81 7.73 -28.16 4.69
CA ILE A 81 6.80 -27.04 4.83
C ILE A 81 5.48 -27.43 4.17
N GLU A 82 4.41 -27.47 4.96
CA GLU A 82 3.05 -27.72 4.52
C GLU A 82 2.31 -26.38 4.44
N THR A 83 2.03 -25.93 3.21
CA THR A 83 1.15 -24.78 2.92
C THR A 83 -0.21 -25.28 2.46
N GLN A 84 -1.27 -24.57 2.83
CA GLN A 84 -2.59 -24.78 2.23
C GLN A 84 -2.64 -24.01 0.90
N ASP A 85 -2.73 -24.75 -0.20
CA ASP A 85 -2.89 -24.16 -1.52
C ASP A 85 -4.29 -23.54 -1.64
N PRO A 86 -4.42 -22.31 -2.15
CA PRO A 86 -5.72 -21.76 -2.49
C PRO A 86 -6.28 -22.53 -3.69
N GLY A 87 -7.60 -22.68 -3.75
CA GLY A 87 -8.24 -22.64 -5.05
C GLY A 87 -9.44 -23.54 -5.23
N TYR A 88 -10.38 -22.99 -5.98
CA TYR A 88 -11.29 -23.80 -6.73
C TYR A 88 -10.59 -24.33 -7.98
N ARG A 89 -10.75 -25.61 -8.30
CA ARG A 89 -10.49 -26.16 -9.62
C ARG A 89 -11.74 -26.02 -10.48
N THR A 90 -11.58 -25.67 -11.75
CA THR A 90 -12.69 -25.76 -12.72
C THR A 90 -13.08 -27.23 -12.89
N LEU A 91 -14.26 -27.60 -12.38
CA LEU A 91 -14.90 -28.89 -12.65
C LEU A 91 -15.24 -29.03 -14.13
N ARG A 92 -15.86 -27.99 -14.68
CA ARG A 92 -16.35 -27.97 -16.06
C ARG A 92 -16.49 -26.53 -16.53
N HIS A 93 -15.97 -26.25 -17.72
CA HIS A 93 -16.27 -25.03 -18.46
C HIS A 93 -17.34 -25.34 -19.51
N ILE A 94 -18.31 -24.44 -19.66
CA ILE A 94 -19.43 -24.54 -20.61
C ILE A 94 -19.37 -23.29 -21.48
N PRO A 95 -18.78 -23.36 -22.69
CA PRO A 95 -18.80 -22.25 -23.63
C PRO A 95 -20.21 -22.06 -24.20
N ASN A 96 -20.62 -20.81 -24.41
CA ASN A 96 -21.90 -20.43 -25.01
C ASN A 96 -23.11 -21.21 -24.43
N PRO A 97 -23.36 -21.13 -23.12
CA PRO A 97 -24.44 -21.89 -22.50
C PRO A 97 -25.80 -21.49 -23.12
N ALA A 98 -26.66 -22.48 -23.36
CA ALA A 98 -28.00 -22.22 -23.87
C ALA A 98 -28.77 -21.30 -22.91
N SER A 99 -29.25 -20.17 -23.44
CA SER A 99 -30.02 -19.19 -22.69
C SER A 99 -31.35 -18.91 -23.37
N THR A 100 -32.42 -18.83 -22.59
CA THR A 100 -33.76 -18.43 -23.06
C THR A 100 -34.08 -17.05 -22.54
N LEU A 101 -34.53 -16.17 -23.42
CA LEU A 101 -35.05 -14.86 -23.05
C LEU A 101 -36.57 -14.96 -22.85
N GLU A 102 -37.05 -14.63 -21.66
CA GLU A 102 -38.46 -14.61 -21.30
C GLU A 102 -38.81 -13.20 -20.79
N GLU A 103 -39.38 -12.35 -21.67
CA GLU A 103 -39.73 -10.95 -21.40
C GLU A 103 -38.59 -10.14 -20.76
N LYS A 104 -38.54 -10.10 -19.42
CA LYS A 104 -37.61 -9.36 -18.57
C LYS A 104 -36.65 -10.27 -17.81
N LEU A 105 -36.46 -11.51 -18.25
CA LEU A 105 -35.60 -12.51 -17.62
C LEU A 105 -34.74 -13.24 -18.65
N THR A 106 -33.47 -13.48 -18.31
CA THR A 106 -32.59 -14.40 -19.03
C THR A 106 -32.39 -15.66 -18.20
N ARG A 107 -32.78 -16.83 -18.73
CA ARG A 107 -32.68 -18.12 -18.03
C ARG A 107 -31.64 -19.03 -18.65
N LEU A 108 -30.84 -19.67 -17.81
CA LEU A 108 -29.90 -20.72 -18.17
C LEU A 108 -30.24 -21.97 -17.35
N VAL A 109 -30.28 -23.15 -17.99
CA VAL A 109 -30.46 -24.43 -17.30
C VAL A 109 -29.23 -25.28 -17.54
N ILE A 110 -28.54 -25.62 -16.45
CA ILE A 110 -27.22 -26.24 -16.48
C ILE A 110 -27.33 -27.66 -15.94
N PRO A 111 -27.14 -28.70 -16.78
CA PRO A 111 -27.14 -30.08 -16.31
C PRO A 111 -25.89 -30.35 -15.46
N LEU A 112 -26.10 -31.00 -14.31
CA LEU A 112 -25.05 -31.31 -13.34
C LEU A 112 -24.81 -32.83 -13.27
N ASN A 113 -23.53 -33.21 -13.34
CA ASN A 113 -23.11 -34.61 -13.17
C ASN A 113 -22.68 -34.90 -11.74
N GLU A 114 -21.97 -33.95 -11.10
CA GLU A 114 -21.38 -34.10 -9.77
C GLU A 114 -21.80 -32.91 -8.87
N PRO A 115 -23.11 -32.76 -8.57
CA PRO A 115 -23.64 -31.60 -7.86
C PRO A 115 -23.00 -31.38 -6.48
N ALA A 116 -22.65 -32.47 -5.78
CA ALA A 116 -22.01 -32.41 -4.47
C ALA A 116 -20.61 -31.75 -4.48
N LYS A 117 -19.91 -31.76 -5.62
CA LYS A 117 -18.60 -31.12 -5.77
C LYS A 117 -18.68 -29.66 -6.17
N LEU A 118 -19.84 -29.20 -6.64
CA LEU A 118 -20.02 -27.83 -7.12
C LEU A 118 -20.07 -26.86 -5.95
N GLN A 119 -19.02 -26.06 -5.79
CA GLN A 119 -18.89 -25.10 -4.69
C GLN A 119 -19.16 -23.66 -5.13
N ALA A 120 -18.83 -23.31 -6.37
CA ALA A 120 -19.11 -22.00 -6.93
C ALA A 120 -19.35 -22.06 -8.44
N ILE A 121 -19.92 -20.98 -8.97
CA ILE A 121 -20.15 -20.79 -10.40
C ILE A 121 -19.63 -19.42 -10.82
N ARG A 122 -18.90 -19.36 -11.93
CA ARG A 122 -18.48 -18.10 -12.56
C ARG A 122 -19.17 -17.94 -13.91
N LEU A 123 -19.85 -16.82 -14.12
CA LEU A 123 -20.44 -16.48 -15.41
C LEU A 123 -19.48 -15.59 -16.19
N GLU A 124 -19.31 -15.87 -17.47
CA GLU A 124 -18.43 -15.11 -18.36
C GLU A 124 -19.31 -14.28 -19.32
N THR A 125 -19.02 -12.98 -19.39
CA THR A 125 -19.75 -12.04 -20.23
C THR A 125 -18.81 -10.96 -20.76
N THR A 126 -19.08 -10.47 -21.96
CA THR A 126 -18.40 -9.31 -22.55
C THR A 126 -19.06 -7.99 -22.17
N ALA A 127 -20.27 -8.02 -21.58
CA ALA A 127 -21.01 -6.84 -21.17
C ALA A 127 -20.21 -5.99 -20.16
N GLN A 128 -20.33 -4.68 -20.29
CA GLN A 128 -19.75 -3.68 -19.41
C GLN A 128 -20.87 -2.87 -18.75
N ASP A 129 -20.58 -2.26 -17.61
CA ASP A 129 -21.45 -1.33 -16.89
C ASP A 129 -22.89 -1.84 -16.68
N PHE A 130 -23.02 -2.97 -15.97
CA PHE A 130 -24.30 -3.57 -15.61
C PHE A 130 -24.35 -3.99 -14.15
N ILE A 131 -25.57 -4.03 -13.61
CA ILE A 131 -25.93 -4.72 -12.37
C ILE A 131 -27.18 -5.56 -12.66
N LYS A 132 -27.14 -6.84 -12.30
CA LYS A 132 -28.23 -7.82 -12.47
C LYS A 132 -28.49 -8.52 -11.15
N GLY A 133 -29.77 -8.75 -10.86
CA GLY A 133 -30.16 -9.71 -9.83
C GLY A 133 -30.12 -11.13 -10.40
N VAL A 134 -29.45 -12.05 -9.73
CA VAL A 134 -29.30 -13.45 -10.16
C VAL A 134 -29.98 -14.37 -9.14
N THR A 135 -30.83 -15.26 -9.64
CA THR A 135 -31.52 -16.28 -8.85
C THR A 135 -31.07 -17.67 -9.29
N PHE A 136 -30.87 -18.54 -8.30
CA PHE A 136 -30.50 -19.93 -8.46
C PHE A 136 -31.61 -20.82 -7.91
N ASP A 137 -32.10 -21.73 -8.75
CA ASP A 137 -33.02 -22.79 -8.36
C ASP A 137 -32.43 -24.16 -8.72
N LEU A 138 -32.62 -25.13 -7.85
CA LEU A 138 -32.27 -26.54 -8.06
C LEU A 138 -33.44 -27.24 -8.76
N ILE A 139 -33.17 -27.89 -9.88
CA ILE A 139 -34.09 -28.83 -10.51
C ILE A 139 -33.66 -30.22 -10.06
N LEU A 140 -34.49 -30.90 -9.27
CA LEU A 140 -34.22 -32.22 -8.74
C LEU A 140 -34.58 -33.30 -9.76
N ARG A 141 -34.09 -34.53 -9.56
CA ARG A 141 -34.34 -35.67 -10.47
C ARG A 141 -35.82 -36.06 -10.61
N ASP A 142 -36.66 -35.70 -9.65
CA ASP A 142 -38.11 -35.89 -9.71
C ASP A 142 -38.84 -34.77 -10.47
N GLY A 143 -38.09 -33.79 -11.00
CA GLY A 143 -38.62 -32.64 -11.73
C GLY A 143 -39.05 -31.47 -10.84
N SER A 144 -39.01 -31.62 -9.51
CA SER A 144 -39.35 -30.53 -8.59
C SER A 144 -38.29 -29.42 -8.62
N VAL A 145 -38.74 -28.19 -8.37
CA VAL A 145 -37.89 -26.99 -8.35
C VAL A 145 -37.78 -26.46 -6.93
N ARG A 146 -36.56 -26.37 -6.41
CA ARG A 146 -36.26 -25.87 -5.06
C ARG A 146 -35.38 -24.62 -5.13
N PRO A 147 -35.73 -23.50 -4.47
CA PRO A 147 -34.89 -22.32 -4.46
C PRO A 147 -33.58 -22.56 -3.70
N LEU A 148 -32.46 -22.11 -4.27
CA LEU A 148 -31.14 -22.13 -3.63
C LEU A 148 -30.76 -20.74 -3.09
N ALA A 149 -30.74 -19.74 -3.98
CA ALA A 149 -30.39 -18.37 -3.67
C ALA A 149 -31.19 -17.43 -4.56
N ARG A 150 -31.67 -16.30 -4.03
CA ARG A 150 -32.50 -15.35 -4.78
C ARG A 150 -31.85 -13.98 -4.81
N ARG A 151 -31.91 -13.33 -5.98
CA ARG A 151 -31.52 -11.92 -6.19
C ARG A 151 -30.09 -11.57 -5.70
N LEU A 152 -29.12 -12.44 -5.92
CA LEU A 152 -27.69 -12.13 -5.72
C LEU A 152 -27.24 -11.08 -6.73
N ALA A 153 -26.44 -10.11 -6.30
CA ALA A 153 -25.93 -9.08 -7.21
C ALA A 153 -24.78 -9.62 -8.07
N MET A 154 -24.99 -9.69 -9.39
CA MET A 154 -23.94 -9.88 -10.39
C MET A 154 -23.72 -8.55 -11.10
N PHE A 155 -22.47 -8.11 -11.19
CA PHE A 155 -22.19 -6.81 -11.78
C PHE A 155 -20.81 -6.73 -12.42
N ARG A 156 -20.69 -5.78 -13.34
CA ARG A 156 -19.43 -5.21 -13.79
C ARG A 156 -19.67 -3.73 -14.00
N GLN A 157 -19.01 -2.87 -13.23
CA GLN A 157 -19.16 -1.42 -13.37
C GLN A 157 -17.89 -0.72 -12.91
N ARG A 158 -17.43 0.29 -13.67
CA ARG A 158 -16.26 1.12 -13.29
C ARG A 158 -15.01 0.31 -12.92
N GLY A 159 -14.73 -0.75 -13.69
CA GLY A 159 -13.55 -1.61 -13.48
C GLY A 159 -13.60 -2.53 -12.25
N ALA A 160 -14.75 -2.61 -11.57
CA ALA A 160 -15.05 -3.58 -10.52
C ALA A 160 -16.06 -4.63 -11.04
N GLU A 161 -15.90 -5.89 -10.67
CA GLU A 161 -16.83 -6.96 -11.04
C GLU A 161 -17.08 -7.97 -9.92
N ASN A 162 -18.28 -8.55 -9.94
CA ASN A 162 -18.65 -9.75 -9.20
C ASN A 162 -19.37 -10.72 -10.14
N LEU A 163 -18.62 -11.72 -10.61
CA LEU A 163 -19.11 -12.72 -11.58
C LEU A 163 -19.06 -14.15 -11.04
N THR A 164 -18.56 -14.34 -9.82
CA THR A 164 -18.43 -15.66 -9.18
C THR A 164 -19.35 -15.74 -7.96
N MET A 165 -20.24 -16.72 -7.93
CA MET A 165 -21.21 -16.91 -6.85
C MET A 165 -20.94 -18.23 -6.14
N LYS A 166 -20.74 -18.15 -4.82
CA LYS A 166 -20.57 -19.33 -3.96
C LYS A 166 -21.93 -19.99 -3.72
N LEU A 167 -21.99 -21.30 -3.90
CA LEU A 167 -23.20 -22.11 -3.78
C LEU A 167 -23.13 -23.09 -2.58
N GLY A 168 -21.92 -23.43 -2.11
CA GLY A 168 -21.71 -24.19 -0.87
C GLY A 168 -21.94 -25.70 -0.96
N GLY A 169 -21.81 -26.30 -2.15
CA GLY A 169 -22.14 -27.70 -2.41
C GLY A 169 -23.63 -27.90 -2.64
N LEU A 170 -24.02 -28.73 -3.60
CA LEU A 170 -25.43 -28.99 -3.91
C LEU A 170 -25.86 -30.41 -3.52
N PRO A 171 -27.16 -30.63 -3.17
CA PRO A 171 -27.68 -31.96 -2.90
C PRO A 171 -27.47 -32.93 -4.06
N ALA A 172 -27.20 -34.21 -3.76
CA ALA A 172 -26.87 -35.24 -4.75
C ALA A 172 -28.02 -35.55 -5.73
N GLU A 173 -29.25 -35.30 -5.30
CA GLU A 173 -30.49 -35.40 -6.07
C GLU A 173 -30.70 -34.26 -7.07
N THR A 174 -29.82 -33.25 -7.09
CA THR A 174 -29.91 -32.14 -8.06
C THR A 174 -29.52 -32.64 -9.45
N GLN A 175 -30.44 -32.54 -10.41
CA GLN A 175 -30.21 -32.88 -11.81
C GLN A 175 -29.69 -31.68 -12.60
N SER A 176 -30.21 -30.49 -12.34
CA SER A 176 -29.81 -29.27 -13.05
C SER A 176 -29.89 -28.04 -12.17
N LEU A 177 -29.06 -27.05 -12.44
CA LEU A 177 -29.11 -25.73 -11.82
C LEU A 177 -29.74 -24.74 -12.79
N ARG A 178 -30.83 -24.09 -12.38
CA ARG A 178 -31.44 -23.00 -13.13
C ARG A 178 -30.88 -21.67 -12.62
N VAL A 179 -30.30 -20.89 -13.51
CA VAL A 179 -29.80 -19.54 -13.25
C VAL A 179 -30.70 -18.55 -13.97
N THR A 180 -31.26 -17.59 -13.25
CA THR A 180 -32.16 -16.57 -13.80
C THR A 180 -31.60 -15.19 -13.53
N LEU A 181 -31.30 -14.43 -14.58
CA LEU A 181 -30.90 -13.03 -14.52
C LEU A 181 -32.14 -12.14 -14.67
N ASP A 182 -32.25 -11.14 -13.81
CA ASP A 182 -33.29 -10.12 -13.84
C ASP A 182 -32.92 -8.98 -14.80
N ASP A 183 -33.63 -8.91 -15.93
CA ASP A 183 -33.49 -7.90 -16.98
C ASP A 183 -34.58 -6.81 -16.90
N SER A 184 -35.31 -6.72 -15.78
CA SER A 184 -36.41 -5.75 -15.64
C SER A 184 -35.95 -4.29 -15.64
N ARG A 185 -34.71 -4.03 -15.20
CA ARG A 185 -34.13 -2.68 -15.05
C ARG A 185 -33.03 -2.35 -16.06
N THR A 186 -32.43 -3.37 -16.68
CA THR A 186 -31.30 -3.22 -17.61
C THR A 186 -31.47 -4.19 -18.75
N LYS A 187 -30.98 -3.84 -19.96
CA LYS A 187 -31.08 -4.71 -21.14
C LYS A 187 -30.42 -6.09 -20.87
N PRO A 188 -30.93 -7.18 -21.45
CA PRO A 188 -30.30 -8.49 -21.36
C PRO A 188 -28.80 -8.45 -21.73
N ILE A 189 -28.00 -9.26 -21.05
CA ILE A 189 -26.55 -9.37 -21.30
C ILE A 189 -26.21 -10.73 -21.89
N ALA A 190 -25.22 -10.77 -22.79
CA ALA A 190 -24.76 -12.03 -23.39
C ALA A 190 -23.87 -12.80 -22.39
N ILE A 191 -24.23 -14.06 -22.09
CA ILE A 191 -23.38 -14.99 -21.35
C ILE A 191 -22.62 -15.85 -22.36
N VAL A 192 -21.31 -15.62 -22.48
CA VAL A 192 -20.44 -16.28 -23.47
C VAL A 192 -19.78 -17.55 -22.92
N GLY A 193 -19.83 -17.74 -21.60
CA GLY A 193 -19.26 -18.91 -20.96
C GLY A 193 -19.68 -19.03 -19.50
N LEU A 194 -19.43 -20.21 -18.95
CA LEU A 194 -19.77 -20.53 -17.56
C LEU A 194 -18.78 -21.56 -17.01
N ALA A 195 -18.16 -21.26 -15.88
CA ALA A 195 -17.27 -22.18 -15.18
C ALA A 195 -17.92 -22.71 -13.90
N LEU A 196 -18.02 -24.03 -13.80
CA LEU A 196 -18.38 -24.77 -12.60
C LEU A 196 -17.11 -25.04 -11.79
N LEU A 197 -17.11 -24.71 -10.50
CA LEU A 197 -15.92 -24.67 -9.65
C LEU A 197 -16.06 -25.63 -8.46
N GLU A 198 -15.07 -26.49 -8.23
CA GLU A 198 -14.92 -27.38 -7.05
C GLU A 198 -13.81 -26.86 -6.16
N GLU A 199 -13.99 -26.87 -4.86
CA GLU A 199 -12.97 -26.45 -3.91
C GLU A 199 -11.94 -27.58 -3.71
N GLN A 200 -10.64 -27.31 -3.92
CA GLN A 200 -9.59 -28.34 -3.89
C GLN A 200 -9.26 -28.84 -2.48
N THR A 201 -9.56 -28.04 -1.47
CA THR A 201 -9.22 -28.27 -0.05
C THR A 201 -10.39 -27.75 0.78
N PRO A 202 -10.74 -28.32 1.95
CA PRO A 202 -11.67 -27.65 2.87
C PRO A 202 -11.25 -26.18 3.06
N GLU A 203 -12.25 -25.31 3.20
CA GLU A 203 -12.09 -23.86 3.36
C GLU A 203 -10.82 -23.53 4.12
N ARG A 204 -9.89 -22.84 3.43
CA ARG A 204 -8.58 -22.49 3.98
C ARG A 204 -8.81 -21.80 5.32
N VAL A 205 -8.23 -22.36 6.40
CA VAL A 205 -8.41 -21.77 7.73
C VAL A 205 -7.57 -20.51 7.76
N LEU A 206 -8.19 -19.37 7.47
CA LEU A 206 -7.54 -18.07 7.48
C LEU A 206 -7.55 -17.49 8.87
N THR A 207 -6.39 -16.97 9.27
CA THR A 207 -6.20 -16.31 10.56
C THR A 207 -6.03 -14.81 10.32
N PRO A 208 -6.79 -13.95 11.03
CA PRO A 208 -6.62 -12.51 10.94
C PRO A 208 -5.24 -12.08 11.45
N ILE A 209 -4.62 -11.15 10.72
CA ILE A 209 -3.44 -10.40 11.15
C ILE A 209 -3.92 -9.05 11.66
N ALA A 210 -3.48 -8.70 12.87
CA ALA A 210 -3.69 -7.35 13.39
C ALA A 210 -2.93 -6.35 12.50
N ALA A 211 -3.65 -5.40 11.94
CA ALA A 211 -3.09 -4.38 11.09
C ALA A 211 -3.48 -2.98 11.59
N ARG A 212 -2.56 -2.02 11.47
CA ARG A 212 -2.75 -0.65 11.97
C ARG A 212 -2.58 0.35 10.83
N ILE A 213 -3.55 1.23 10.65
CA ILE A 213 -3.44 2.34 9.70
C ILE A 213 -2.44 3.36 10.28
N LEU A 214 -1.33 3.59 9.58
CA LEU A 214 -0.31 4.56 9.96
C LEU A 214 -0.59 5.93 9.36
N GLN A 215 -0.94 5.96 8.07
CA GLN A 215 -1.21 7.19 7.33
C GLN A 215 -2.48 7.00 6.49
N ARG A 216 -3.28 8.06 6.41
CA ARG A 216 -4.46 8.14 5.57
C ARG A 216 -4.34 9.37 4.69
N ALA A 217 -4.49 9.17 3.39
CA ALA A 217 -4.49 10.24 2.42
C ALA A 217 -5.62 10.00 1.41
N GLU A 218 -6.54 10.94 1.32
CA GLU A 218 -7.76 10.81 0.51
C GLU A 218 -7.71 11.87 -0.59
N SER A 219 -7.80 11.45 -1.84
CA SER A 219 -7.79 12.32 -3.02
C SER A 219 -9.05 12.06 -3.87
N ALA A 220 -9.25 12.81 -4.97
CA ALA A 220 -10.39 12.51 -5.85
C ALA A 220 -10.10 11.19 -6.55
N GLY A 221 -11.08 10.30 -6.55
CA GLY A 221 -10.93 9.03 -7.23
C GLY A 221 -10.12 7.98 -6.46
N GLU A 222 -9.37 8.34 -5.42
CA GLU A 222 -8.51 7.38 -4.71
C GLU A 222 -8.33 7.71 -3.21
N THR A 223 -8.57 6.74 -2.35
CA THR A 223 -8.11 6.73 -0.95
C THR A 223 -6.88 5.84 -0.84
N ARG A 224 -5.80 6.34 -0.24
CA ARG A 224 -4.59 5.57 0.07
C ARG A 224 -4.36 5.50 1.57
N LEU A 225 -4.19 4.28 2.08
CA LEU A 225 -3.86 4.01 3.48
C LEU A 225 -2.50 3.30 3.54
N THR A 226 -1.54 3.84 4.28
CA THR A 226 -0.33 3.09 4.66
C THR A 226 -0.68 2.25 5.87
N VAL A 227 -0.55 0.93 5.76
CA VAL A 227 -0.97 -0.03 6.77
C VAL A 227 0.23 -0.84 7.25
N ASP A 228 0.41 -0.87 8.57
CA ASP A 228 1.39 -1.69 9.28
C ASP A 228 0.80 -3.08 9.54
N LEU A 229 1.48 -4.13 9.05
CA LEU A 229 1.13 -5.54 9.23
C LEU A 229 1.70 -6.16 10.51
N GLY A 230 2.53 -5.43 11.26
CA GLY A 230 3.25 -5.95 12.43
C GLY A 230 4.54 -6.71 12.09
N TYR A 231 4.61 -7.41 10.96
CA TYR A 231 5.78 -8.23 10.58
C TYR A 231 6.10 -8.12 9.09
N SER A 232 7.37 -8.35 8.72
CA SER A 232 7.81 -8.47 7.33
C SER A 232 7.68 -9.90 6.80
N GLN A 233 7.81 -10.08 5.49
CA GLN A 233 7.79 -11.38 4.80
C GLN A 233 6.53 -12.21 5.07
N LEU A 234 5.41 -11.54 5.37
CA LEU A 234 4.17 -12.22 5.71
C LEU A 234 3.48 -12.78 4.46
N PRO A 235 3.11 -14.07 4.44
CA PRO A 235 2.23 -14.62 3.42
C PRO A 235 0.79 -14.16 3.69
N LEU A 236 0.32 -13.23 2.87
CA LEU A 236 -1.05 -12.74 2.87
C LEU A 236 -1.93 -13.63 1.99
N ALA A 237 -3.14 -13.86 2.46
CA ALA A 237 -4.18 -14.70 1.84
C ALA A 237 -5.47 -13.90 1.54
N GLY A 238 -5.57 -12.66 2.02
CA GLY A 238 -6.72 -11.80 1.78
C GLY A 238 -6.66 -10.49 2.53
N LEU A 239 -7.58 -9.60 2.14
CA LEU A 239 -7.87 -8.33 2.81
C LEU A 239 -9.29 -8.40 3.35
N ARG A 240 -9.51 -7.90 4.56
CA ARG A 240 -10.81 -7.62 5.14
C ARG A 240 -10.90 -6.13 5.50
N VAL A 241 -12.04 -5.52 5.26
CA VAL A 241 -12.30 -4.13 5.65
C VAL A 241 -13.59 -4.01 6.46
N GLU A 242 -13.67 -2.98 7.29
CA GLU A 242 -14.90 -2.63 8.01
C GLU A 242 -15.33 -1.20 7.68
N THR A 243 -16.61 -1.02 7.36
CA THR A 243 -17.18 0.28 6.99
C THR A 243 -18.66 0.40 7.37
N GLU A 244 -19.07 1.62 7.71
CA GLU A 244 -20.46 2.01 7.99
C GLU A 244 -21.28 2.29 6.73
N ASP A 245 -20.63 2.52 5.58
CA ASP A 245 -21.32 2.93 4.35
C ASP A 245 -22.27 1.85 3.86
N ASN A 246 -23.53 2.21 3.61
CA ASN A 246 -24.59 1.22 3.37
C ASN A 246 -24.65 0.72 1.92
N VAL A 247 -24.23 1.51 0.94
CA VAL A 247 -24.26 1.14 -0.48
C VAL A 247 -23.01 1.64 -1.17
N PHE A 248 -22.20 0.72 -1.70
CA PHE A 248 -21.00 1.06 -2.46
C PHE A 248 -20.50 -0.12 -3.29
N ILE A 249 -19.72 0.19 -4.30
CA ILE A 249 -18.86 -0.75 -5.04
C ILE A 249 -17.52 -0.02 -5.19
N ARG A 250 -16.42 -0.63 -4.74
CA ARG A 250 -15.07 -0.06 -4.82
C ARG A 250 -14.07 -1.12 -5.26
N ARG A 251 -13.22 -0.78 -6.22
CA ARG A 251 -12.00 -1.55 -6.49
C ARG A 251 -10.98 -1.23 -5.40
N VAL A 252 -10.30 -2.26 -4.93
CA VAL A 252 -9.26 -2.17 -3.91
C VAL A 252 -8.01 -2.87 -4.40
N SER A 253 -6.86 -2.26 -4.18
CA SER A 253 -5.55 -2.82 -4.50
C SER A 253 -4.66 -2.75 -3.26
N VAL A 254 -4.03 -3.88 -2.93
CA VAL A 254 -2.97 -3.96 -1.92
C VAL A 254 -1.65 -3.83 -2.65
N LEU A 255 -0.89 -2.79 -2.34
CA LEU A 255 0.32 -2.40 -3.03
C LEU A 255 1.53 -2.46 -2.09
N THR A 256 2.71 -2.63 -2.65
CA THR A 256 4.00 -2.42 -1.97
C THR A 256 4.88 -1.48 -2.79
N ARG A 257 5.87 -0.84 -2.16
CA ARG A 257 6.85 -0.01 -2.85
C ARG A 257 8.01 -0.88 -3.31
N GLU A 258 8.43 -0.70 -4.55
CA GLU A 258 9.54 -1.42 -5.16
C GLU A 258 10.50 -0.44 -5.84
N TRP A 259 11.80 -0.69 -5.70
CA TRP A 259 12.84 0.10 -6.37
C TRP A 259 13.09 -0.44 -7.78
N VAL A 260 12.75 0.33 -8.81
CA VAL A 260 12.90 -0.04 -10.22
C VAL A 260 13.51 1.11 -10.98
N ASN A 261 14.64 0.86 -11.67
CA ASN A 261 15.31 1.83 -12.54
C ASN A 261 15.61 3.19 -11.87
N GLY A 262 15.98 3.19 -10.60
CA GLY A 262 16.34 4.42 -9.87
C GLY A 262 15.15 5.16 -9.23
N GLU A 263 13.94 4.61 -9.30
CA GLU A 263 12.73 5.21 -8.74
C GLU A 263 11.94 4.21 -7.88
N LEU A 264 11.21 4.71 -6.89
CA LEU A 264 10.21 3.91 -6.18
C LEU A 264 8.88 3.87 -6.96
N ARG A 265 8.34 2.67 -7.15
CA ARG A 265 7.07 2.42 -7.85
C ARG A 265 6.14 1.54 -7.03
N ASP A 266 4.85 1.66 -7.30
CA ASP A 266 3.86 0.75 -6.75
C ASP A 266 3.90 -0.59 -7.50
N ARG A 267 3.94 -1.68 -6.75
CA ARG A 267 3.71 -3.03 -7.25
C ARG A 267 2.48 -3.61 -6.55
N ALA A 268 1.50 -4.07 -7.31
CA ALA A 268 0.34 -4.75 -6.75
C ALA A 268 0.73 -6.11 -6.16
N LEU A 269 0.30 -6.37 -4.92
CA LEU A 269 0.33 -7.68 -4.27
C LEU A 269 -0.98 -8.43 -4.52
N GLY A 270 -2.10 -7.71 -4.54
CA GLY A 270 -3.41 -8.28 -4.79
C GLY A 270 -4.42 -7.20 -5.13
N GLU A 271 -5.41 -7.54 -5.94
CA GLU A 271 -6.49 -6.63 -6.33
C GLU A 271 -7.83 -7.33 -6.20
N GLY A 272 -8.86 -6.57 -5.85
CA GLY A 272 -10.19 -7.09 -5.65
C GLY A 272 -11.25 -6.02 -5.63
N VAL A 273 -12.46 -6.42 -5.25
CA VAL A 273 -13.62 -5.55 -5.16
C VAL A 273 -14.29 -5.77 -3.82
N ILE A 274 -14.55 -4.66 -3.13
CA ILE A 274 -15.44 -4.63 -1.98
C ILE A 274 -16.75 -3.98 -2.40
N HIS A 275 -17.85 -4.53 -1.91
CA HIS A 275 -19.17 -3.99 -2.22
C HIS A 275 -20.18 -4.26 -1.12
N ARG A 276 -21.18 -3.40 -1.11
CA ARG A 276 -22.41 -3.57 -0.36
C ARG A 276 -23.52 -3.04 -1.25
N VAL A 277 -24.40 -3.92 -1.69
CA VAL A 277 -25.50 -3.58 -2.58
C VAL A 277 -26.80 -4.10 -1.97
N ALA A 278 -27.75 -3.21 -1.80
CA ALA A 278 -29.12 -3.54 -1.48
C ALA A 278 -29.98 -3.30 -2.73
N LEU A 279 -30.62 -4.35 -3.23
CA LEU A 279 -31.69 -4.21 -4.21
C LEU A 279 -33.01 -4.13 -3.41
N GLU A 280 -33.98 -3.33 -3.85
CA GLU A 280 -35.30 -3.25 -3.21
C GLU A 280 -35.89 -4.67 -3.01
N ASP A 281 -36.37 -4.95 -1.80
CA ASP A 281 -36.89 -6.24 -1.35
C ASP A 281 -35.93 -7.45 -1.51
N ALA A 282 -34.61 -7.23 -1.55
CA ALA A 282 -33.59 -8.30 -1.59
C ALA A 282 -32.76 -8.35 -0.29
N ARG A 283 -32.18 -9.52 0.00
CA ARG A 283 -31.11 -9.61 1.01
C ARG A 283 -29.95 -8.73 0.57
N LYS A 284 -29.45 -7.91 1.48
CA LYS A 284 -28.19 -7.17 1.36
C LYS A 284 -27.09 -8.13 0.91
N THR A 285 -26.53 -7.89 -0.28
CA THR A 285 -25.34 -8.62 -0.75
C THR A 285 -24.13 -7.79 -0.37
N GLU A 286 -23.21 -8.37 0.40
CA GLU A 286 -21.99 -7.69 0.80
C GLU A 286 -20.77 -8.59 0.66
N GLN A 287 -19.67 -7.97 0.25
CA GLN A 287 -18.35 -8.56 0.24
C GLN A 287 -17.37 -7.50 0.72
N LEU A 288 -16.94 -7.65 1.97
CA LEU A 288 -15.94 -6.79 2.60
C LEU A 288 -14.58 -7.46 2.72
N GLU A 289 -14.47 -8.64 2.11
CA GLU A 289 -13.27 -9.45 2.09
C GLU A 289 -12.98 -9.88 0.66
N PHE A 290 -11.72 -9.81 0.25
CA PHE A 290 -11.30 -10.43 -1.00
C PHE A 290 -10.01 -11.23 -0.76
N ALA A 291 -9.96 -12.41 -1.35
CA ALA A 291 -8.81 -13.31 -1.25
C ALA A 291 -7.77 -12.95 -2.30
N PHE A 292 -6.49 -13.01 -1.90
CA PHE A 292 -5.33 -12.91 -2.79
C PHE A 292 -4.14 -13.57 -2.11
N ASP A 293 -3.21 -14.13 -2.88
CA ASP A 293 -2.02 -14.78 -2.34
C ASP A 293 -0.77 -14.00 -2.72
N ALA A 294 -0.09 -13.43 -1.73
CA ALA A 294 1.15 -12.72 -1.95
C ALA A 294 2.01 -12.68 -0.69
N ILE A 295 3.34 -12.58 -0.87
CA ILE A 295 4.26 -12.31 0.24
C ILE A 295 4.45 -10.80 0.31
N ALA A 296 4.13 -10.20 1.47
CA ALA A 296 4.45 -8.81 1.76
C ALA A 296 5.95 -8.69 2.08
N PRO A 297 6.77 -8.05 1.22
CA PRO A 297 8.22 -8.05 1.40
C PRO A 297 8.68 -7.20 2.61
N GLY A 298 7.84 -6.27 3.06
CA GLY A 298 8.08 -5.42 4.22
C GLY A 298 6.91 -5.48 5.20
N ARG A 299 7.08 -4.78 6.34
CA ARG A 299 6.06 -4.66 7.37
C ARG A 299 4.92 -3.69 7.01
N GLU A 300 5.13 -2.83 6.02
CA GLU A 300 4.13 -1.87 5.54
C GLU A 300 3.63 -2.24 4.14
N VAL A 301 2.32 -2.10 3.95
CA VAL A 301 1.65 -2.17 2.63
C VAL A 301 0.78 -0.92 2.44
N ILE A 302 0.42 -0.64 1.20
CA ILE A 302 -0.47 0.47 0.85
C ILE A 302 -1.80 -0.13 0.38
N LEU A 303 -2.89 0.19 1.06
CA LEU A 303 -4.24 -0.08 0.55
C LEU A 303 -4.69 1.12 -0.28
N SER A 304 -4.90 0.90 -1.57
CA SER A 304 -5.56 1.86 -2.47
C SER A 304 -7.01 1.46 -2.67
N VAL A 305 -7.93 2.41 -2.53
CA VAL A 305 -9.36 2.27 -2.80
C VAL A 305 -9.75 3.25 -3.88
N SER A 306 -10.24 2.74 -5.01
CA SER A 306 -10.70 3.58 -6.11
C SER A 306 -12.12 4.09 -5.83
N ASN A 307 -12.22 5.39 -5.54
CA ASN A 307 -13.47 6.07 -5.23
C ASN A 307 -14.23 6.55 -6.48
N GLY A 308 -13.52 6.79 -7.60
CA GLY A 308 -14.07 7.52 -8.74
C GLY A 308 -14.66 8.88 -8.31
N ASP A 309 -15.86 9.20 -8.82
CA ASP A 309 -16.57 10.43 -8.45
C ASP A 309 -17.31 10.36 -7.10
N SER A 310 -17.23 9.21 -6.42
CA SER A 310 -17.88 9.03 -5.11
C SER A 310 -17.00 9.60 -3.99
N PRO A 311 -17.59 10.02 -2.85
CA PRO A 311 -16.80 10.38 -1.69
C PRO A 311 -15.95 9.19 -1.20
N PRO A 312 -14.83 9.47 -0.49
CA PRO A 312 -14.05 8.46 0.19
C PRO A 312 -14.91 7.53 1.05
N LEU A 313 -14.61 6.23 1.02
CA LEU A 313 -15.30 5.24 1.82
C LEU A 313 -14.92 5.39 3.30
N GLY A 314 -15.89 5.43 4.20
CA GLY A 314 -15.73 5.51 5.65
C GLY A 314 -15.18 4.21 6.25
N LEU A 315 -13.91 3.89 5.95
CA LEU A 315 -13.20 2.72 6.46
C LEU A 315 -12.85 2.91 7.95
N ARG A 316 -13.35 2.05 8.82
CA ARG A 316 -13.05 2.04 10.26
C ARG A 316 -11.80 1.23 10.57
N SER A 317 -11.69 0.05 9.98
CA SER A 317 -10.54 -0.83 10.17
C SER A 317 -10.18 -1.54 8.87
N VAL A 318 -8.93 -1.95 8.79
CA VAL A 318 -8.38 -2.79 7.73
C VAL A 318 -7.68 -3.94 8.42
N GLY A 319 -8.01 -5.17 8.02
CA GLY A 319 -7.39 -6.39 8.48
C GLY A 319 -6.84 -7.17 7.29
N PHE A 320 -5.80 -7.95 7.54
CA PHE A 320 -5.30 -8.91 6.55
C PHE A 320 -5.52 -10.32 7.05
N LEU A 321 -5.58 -11.25 6.12
CA LEU A 321 -5.72 -12.66 6.42
C LEU A 321 -4.41 -13.34 6.04
N HIS A 322 -3.93 -14.24 6.88
CA HIS A 322 -2.85 -15.14 6.53
C HIS A 322 -3.34 -16.58 6.53
N ALA A 323 -2.71 -17.39 5.68
CA ALA A 323 -2.90 -18.82 5.74
C ALA A 323 -1.78 -19.43 6.58
N PRO A 324 -2.13 -20.25 7.58
CA PRO A 324 -1.15 -20.98 8.36
C PRO A 324 -0.32 -21.90 7.47
N ALA A 325 1.00 -21.87 7.66
CA ALA A 325 1.91 -22.90 7.18
C ALA A 325 2.43 -23.70 8.36
N HIS A 326 2.75 -24.97 8.15
CA HIS A 326 3.23 -25.86 9.20
C HIS A 326 4.57 -26.46 8.82
N LEU A 327 5.47 -26.58 9.80
CA LEU A 327 6.62 -27.47 9.70
C LEU A 327 6.18 -28.86 10.12
N VAL A 328 6.33 -29.83 9.23
CA VAL A 328 6.05 -31.24 9.49
C VAL A 328 7.37 -31.97 9.64
N LEU A 329 7.61 -32.55 10.82
CA LEU A 329 8.91 -33.15 11.16
C LEU A 329 8.74 -34.46 11.96
N PRO A 330 9.59 -35.49 11.71
CA PRO A 330 9.63 -36.70 12.52
C PRO A 330 10.47 -36.47 13.78
N ALA A 331 9.82 -36.14 14.89
CA ALA A 331 10.49 -35.93 16.17
C ALA A 331 10.90 -37.28 16.78
N ARG A 332 12.20 -37.52 16.91
CA ARG A 332 12.74 -38.79 17.41
C ARG A 332 12.82 -38.85 18.92
N ARG A 333 12.74 -37.71 19.60
CA ARG A 333 12.91 -37.55 21.04
C ARG A 333 11.90 -36.56 21.59
N ALA A 334 11.54 -36.75 22.86
CA ALA A 334 10.82 -35.73 23.62
C ALA A 334 11.80 -34.65 24.14
N GLY A 335 11.27 -33.47 24.46
CA GLY A 335 11.99 -32.33 25.02
C GLY A 335 11.99 -31.09 24.14
N THR A 336 12.77 -30.09 24.55
CA THR A 336 12.86 -28.77 23.92
C THR A 336 13.63 -28.82 22.61
N HIS A 337 12.92 -28.55 21.51
CA HIS A 337 13.51 -28.37 20.19
C HIS A 337 13.64 -26.88 19.87
N ARG A 338 14.56 -26.54 18.97
CA ARG A 338 14.80 -25.16 18.54
C ARG A 338 14.69 -25.00 17.04
N LEU A 339 13.90 -24.02 16.60
CA LEU A 339 13.89 -23.50 15.24
C LEU A 339 14.81 -22.29 15.16
N PHE A 340 15.77 -22.30 14.24
CA PHE A 340 16.64 -21.18 13.94
C PHE A 340 16.22 -20.51 12.63
N SER A 341 16.30 -19.18 12.60
CA SER A 341 16.01 -18.33 11.43
C SER A 341 16.91 -17.07 11.42
N GLY A 342 16.84 -16.30 10.34
CA GLY A 342 17.51 -15.01 10.22
C GLY A 342 18.93 -15.10 9.65
N TYR A 343 19.25 -16.12 8.86
CA TYR A 343 20.51 -16.20 8.12
C TYR A 343 20.32 -15.96 6.61
N PRO A 344 20.58 -14.74 6.10
CA PRO A 344 20.29 -14.39 4.70
C PRO A 344 21.04 -15.24 3.67
N GLN A 345 22.24 -15.76 4.00
CA GLN A 345 23.05 -16.54 3.07
C GLN A 345 22.84 -18.06 3.21
N ALA A 346 21.91 -18.50 4.04
CA ALA A 346 21.60 -19.92 4.22
C ALA A 346 21.24 -20.58 2.88
N ARG A 347 21.77 -21.77 2.64
CA ARG A 347 21.29 -22.63 1.54
C ARG A 347 20.01 -23.33 1.97
N ARG A 348 19.05 -23.51 1.05
CA ARG A 348 17.86 -24.32 1.31
C ARG A 348 18.29 -25.74 1.68
N PRO A 349 17.83 -26.31 2.81
CA PRO A 349 18.16 -27.68 3.14
C PRO A 349 17.43 -28.62 2.18
N SER A 350 18.09 -29.72 1.81
CA SER A 350 17.53 -30.77 0.96
C SER A 350 17.44 -32.05 1.78
N TYR A 351 16.23 -32.43 2.16
CA TYR A 351 15.96 -33.67 2.89
C TYR A 351 15.17 -34.64 2.02
N ASP A 352 15.43 -35.93 2.17
CA ASP A 352 14.69 -37.00 1.49
C ASP A 352 13.19 -37.03 1.88
N LEU A 353 12.82 -36.35 2.98
CA LEU A 353 11.45 -36.20 3.45
C LEU A 353 10.53 -35.50 2.43
N ALA A 354 11.09 -34.72 1.50
CA ALA A 354 10.33 -34.06 0.44
C ALA A 354 9.55 -35.06 -0.44
N ALA A 355 10.11 -36.25 -0.70
CA ALA A 355 9.45 -37.29 -1.49
C ALA A 355 8.20 -37.88 -0.80
N LEU A 356 8.07 -37.69 0.52
CA LEU A 356 6.98 -38.24 1.35
C LEU A 356 5.89 -37.20 1.66
N GLN A 357 5.95 -36.00 1.08
CA GLN A 357 5.08 -34.88 1.46
C GLN A 357 3.59 -35.25 1.47
N THR A 358 3.06 -35.89 0.43
CA THR A 358 1.64 -36.30 0.35
C THR A 358 1.24 -37.26 1.48
N SER A 359 2.08 -38.24 1.78
CA SER A 359 1.83 -39.21 2.84
C SER A 359 1.88 -38.54 4.22
N LEU A 360 2.81 -37.60 4.42
CA LEU A 360 2.92 -36.82 5.66
C LEU A 360 1.70 -35.92 5.87
N ARG A 361 1.13 -35.35 4.80
CA ARG A 361 -0.11 -34.56 4.88
C ARG A 361 -1.28 -35.39 5.43
N ALA A 362 -1.39 -36.66 5.05
CA ALA A 362 -2.47 -37.54 5.52
C ALA A 362 -2.22 -38.17 6.90
N ALA A 363 -0.97 -38.16 7.39
CA ALA A 363 -0.61 -38.83 8.63
C ALA A 363 -1.11 -38.10 9.88
N ALA A 364 -1.47 -38.87 10.91
CA ALA A 364 -1.75 -38.34 12.24
C ALA A 364 -0.47 -37.76 12.85
N SER A 365 -0.57 -36.55 13.41
CA SER A 365 0.56 -35.83 13.98
C SER A 365 0.16 -35.06 15.23
N ALA A 366 1.07 -34.94 16.20
CA ALA A 366 0.91 -34.02 17.31
C ALA A 366 0.98 -32.56 16.81
N ARG A 367 0.03 -31.72 17.23
CA ARG A 367 0.09 -30.28 16.98
C ARG A 367 0.93 -29.63 18.07
N VAL A 368 1.87 -28.79 17.65
CA VAL A 368 2.86 -28.18 18.54
C VAL A 368 2.88 -26.68 18.29
N ALA A 369 2.79 -25.91 19.36
CA ALA A 369 2.91 -24.46 19.31
C ALA A 369 4.40 -24.06 19.34
N LEU A 370 4.74 -23.06 18.54
CA LEU A 370 6.07 -22.46 18.53
C LEU A 370 6.10 -21.27 19.50
N GLY A 371 7.16 -21.15 20.30
CA GLY A 371 7.38 -19.98 21.15
C GLY A 371 7.70 -18.72 20.36
N ALA A 372 7.71 -17.57 21.03
CA ALA A 372 8.08 -16.29 20.41
C ALA A 372 9.56 -16.27 19.95
N PRO A 373 9.89 -15.58 18.85
CA PRO A 373 11.28 -15.38 18.42
C PRO A 373 12.11 -14.66 19.47
N GLN A 374 13.31 -15.18 19.71
CA GLN A 374 14.31 -14.60 20.61
C GLN A 374 15.64 -14.43 19.88
N PRO A 375 16.44 -13.41 20.20
CA PRO A 375 17.81 -13.31 19.72
C PRO A 375 18.57 -14.59 20.05
N ASN A 376 19.33 -15.10 19.07
CA ASN A 376 20.24 -16.21 19.31
C ASN A 376 21.45 -15.71 20.12
N PRO A 377 21.68 -16.18 21.36
CA PRO A 377 22.80 -15.74 22.19
C PRO A 377 24.17 -16.05 21.58
N ASP A 378 24.24 -17.08 20.74
CA ASP A 378 25.46 -17.49 20.05
C ASP A 378 25.68 -16.74 18.73
N HIS A 379 24.83 -15.75 18.39
CA HIS A 379 24.88 -15.09 17.10
C HIS A 379 26.21 -14.36 16.87
N ARG A 380 26.88 -14.69 15.77
CA ARG A 380 28.04 -14.01 15.23
C ARG A 380 27.76 -13.69 13.76
N PRO A 381 27.56 -12.42 13.39
CA PRO A 381 27.29 -12.07 12.00
C PRO A 381 28.48 -12.51 11.11
N PRO A 382 28.24 -13.06 9.91
CA PRO A 382 29.31 -13.44 9.00
C PRO A 382 30.20 -12.22 8.69
N GLU A 383 31.52 -12.37 8.83
CA GLU A 383 32.47 -11.35 8.38
C GLU A 383 32.26 -11.08 6.87
N GLY A 384 32.00 -9.83 6.50
CA GLY A 384 31.87 -9.43 5.08
C GLY A 384 30.48 -8.99 4.62
N LEU A 385 29.48 -8.84 5.50
CA LEU A 385 28.31 -8.03 5.14
C LEU A 385 28.75 -6.57 5.03
N PRO A 386 28.69 -5.92 3.85
CA PRO A 386 28.99 -4.51 3.76
C PRO A 386 27.99 -3.75 4.65
N ASN A 387 28.52 -2.99 5.61
CA ASN A 387 27.74 -1.95 6.26
C ASN A 387 27.09 -1.13 5.15
N ILE A 388 25.76 -1.02 5.17
CA ILE A 388 25.03 -0.18 4.22
C ILE A 388 25.69 1.21 4.29
N PRO A 389 26.27 1.73 3.19
CA PRO A 389 26.87 3.05 3.22
C PRO A 389 25.76 4.06 3.48
N ILE A 390 25.80 4.68 4.66
CA ILE A 390 24.84 5.71 5.08
C ILE A 390 25.21 7.07 4.51
N PHE A 391 26.52 7.29 4.36
CA PHE A 391 27.09 8.54 3.90
C PHE A 391 27.55 8.42 2.45
N GLY A 392 27.29 9.47 1.69
CA GLY A 392 27.80 9.70 0.36
C GLY A 392 29.00 10.64 0.37
N ALA A 393 29.17 11.36 -0.73
CA ALA A 393 30.22 12.35 -0.88
C ALA A 393 30.12 13.49 0.16
N ALA A 394 31.21 14.22 0.33
CA ALA A 394 31.19 15.46 1.08
C ALA A 394 30.12 16.42 0.53
N PHE A 395 29.45 17.13 1.42
CA PHE A 395 28.45 18.12 1.05
C PHE A 395 29.11 19.49 0.85
N GLU A 396 28.91 20.10 -0.32
CA GLU A 396 29.32 21.46 -0.61
C GLU A 396 28.14 22.41 -0.38
N PRO A 397 28.17 23.27 0.66
CA PRO A 397 27.05 24.14 1.01
C PRO A 397 26.84 25.31 0.04
N ALA A 398 27.83 25.67 -0.79
CA ALA A 398 27.71 26.78 -1.73
C ALA A 398 26.52 26.59 -2.71
N GLY A 399 25.72 27.65 -2.89
CA GLY A 399 24.55 27.66 -3.80
C GLY A 399 23.27 27.08 -3.21
N TRP A 400 23.30 26.44 -2.03
CA TRP A 400 22.12 25.95 -1.33
C TRP A 400 21.48 27.06 -0.50
N ARG A 401 20.27 27.48 -0.88
CA ARG A 401 19.59 28.66 -0.31
C ARG A 401 18.91 28.39 1.02
N PHE A 402 18.46 27.16 1.23
CA PHE A 402 17.66 26.81 2.39
C PHE A 402 18.27 25.64 3.14
N GLN A 403 18.23 25.76 4.46
CA GLN A 403 18.60 24.73 5.42
C GLN A 403 17.49 24.60 6.45
N ARG A 404 17.18 23.38 6.85
CA ARG A 404 16.38 23.08 8.04
C ARG A 404 16.93 21.88 8.78
N LEU A 405 16.69 21.82 10.08
CA LEU A 405 17.02 20.66 10.90
C LEU A 405 15.88 19.65 10.88
N VAL A 406 16.23 18.38 10.78
CA VAL A 406 15.38 17.22 10.91
C VAL A 406 15.75 16.57 12.24
N ASN A 407 14.76 16.43 13.13
CA ASN A 407 15.00 15.84 14.45
C ASN A 407 14.98 14.30 14.35
N VAL A 408 16.13 13.66 14.50
CA VAL A 408 16.24 12.20 14.53
C VAL A 408 16.46 11.76 15.97
N GLU A 409 15.43 11.15 16.55
CA GLU A 409 15.41 10.77 17.97
C GLU A 409 15.98 9.36 18.22
N SER A 410 15.94 8.49 17.20
CA SER A 410 16.37 7.10 17.31
C SER A 410 17.13 6.65 16.05
N PRO A 411 18.07 5.69 16.19
CA PRO A 411 18.72 5.08 15.03
C PRO A 411 17.74 4.23 14.22
N GLY A 412 18.05 4.00 12.96
CA GLY A 412 17.25 3.18 12.05
C GLY A 412 16.78 3.94 10.81
N VAL A 413 15.76 3.41 10.15
CA VAL A 413 15.18 4.05 8.96
C VAL A 413 14.23 5.16 9.40
N GLN A 414 14.40 6.32 8.79
CA GLN A 414 13.64 7.54 9.00
C GLN A 414 12.79 7.81 7.74
N ARG A 415 11.57 8.33 7.95
CA ARG A 415 10.67 8.80 6.90
C ARG A 415 10.39 10.29 7.12
N LEU A 416 10.81 11.12 6.17
CA LEU A 416 10.55 12.54 6.19
C LEU A 416 9.58 12.91 5.06
N GLU A 417 8.34 13.29 5.39
CA GLU A 417 7.47 13.95 4.41
C GLU A 417 8.00 15.37 4.16
N LEU A 418 8.16 15.73 2.87
CA LEU A 418 8.66 17.06 2.54
C LEU A 418 7.64 18.13 2.95
N PRO A 419 8.02 19.09 3.80
CA PRO A 419 7.12 20.14 4.25
C PRO A 419 6.79 21.10 3.10
N LEU A 420 5.67 21.81 3.22
CA LEU A 420 5.17 22.74 2.19
C LEU A 420 6.26 23.73 1.72
N HIS A 421 7.01 24.33 2.65
CA HIS A 421 8.11 25.25 2.33
C HIS A 421 9.19 24.61 1.46
N ALA A 422 9.52 23.34 1.68
CA ALA A 422 10.45 22.61 0.84
C ALA A 422 9.82 22.31 -0.53
N LEU A 423 8.54 21.92 -0.58
CA LEU A 423 7.82 21.68 -1.84
C LEU A 423 7.78 22.91 -2.77
N ALA A 424 7.73 24.13 -2.21
CA ALA A 424 7.63 25.37 -2.98
C ALA A 424 8.96 25.92 -3.49
N GLU A 425 10.06 25.59 -2.80
CA GLU A 425 11.38 26.16 -3.09
C GLU A 425 12.33 25.20 -3.81
N THR A 426 11.94 23.93 -3.94
CA THR A 426 12.65 22.90 -4.69
C THR A 426 12.18 22.86 -6.15
N ARG A 427 13.03 22.33 -7.03
CA ARG A 427 12.69 22.05 -8.43
C ARG A 427 11.55 21.03 -8.54
N SER A 428 10.85 21.01 -9.66
CA SER A 428 9.77 20.03 -9.91
C SER A 428 10.25 18.58 -9.86
N ASP A 429 11.49 18.31 -10.25
CA ASP A 429 12.13 16.98 -10.22
C ASP A 429 12.79 16.64 -8.88
N ARG A 430 12.82 17.57 -7.92
CA ARG A 430 13.43 17.40 -6.60
C ARG A 430 14.91 17.03 -6.63
N GLY A 431 15.60 17.35 -7.73
CA GLY A 431 17.03 17.09 -7.88
C GLY A 431 17.90 17.94 -6.95
N ASP A 432 17.37 19.06 -6.48
CA ASP A 432 18.00 20.00 -5.57
C ASP A 432 17.60 19.78 -4.12
N ILE A 433 17.55 18.52 -3.68
CA ILE A 433 17.38 18.15 -2.27
C ILE A 433 18.59 17.36 -1.80
N ARG A 434 19.11 17.67 -0.62
CA ARG A 434 20.11 16.84 0.08
C ARG A 434 19.74 16.69 1.54
N LEU A 435 20.01 15.51 2.08
CA LEU A 435 20.13 15.30 3.51
C LEU A 435 21.61 15.34 3.85
N VAL A 436 21.99 16.00 4.95
CA VAL A 436 23.38 16.17 5.35
C VAL A 436 23.51 15.85 6.83
N SER A 437 24.53 15.10 7.20
CA SER A 437 24.90 14.88 8.59
C SER A 437 26.40 15.12 8.73
N GLY A 438 26.76 16.05 9.62
CA GLY A 438 28.09 16.61 9.68
C GLY A 438 28.48 17.32 8.37
N LYS A 439 29.47 16.78 7.66
CA LYS A 439 29.96 17.32 6.37
C LYS A 439 29.68 16.39 5.18
N GLN A 440 28.87 15.36 5.38
CA GLN A 440 28.61 14.34 4.37
C GLN A 440 27.14 14.30 4.01
N GLN A 441 26.87 14.03 2.73
CA GLN A 441 25.51 13.77 2.27
C GLN A 441 25.03 12.43 2.86
N LEU A 442 23.78 12.37 3.30
CA LEU A 442 23.10 11.14 3.62
C LEU A 442 22.41 10.60 2.38
N LEU A 443 22.57 9.29 2.15
CA LEU A 443 21.84 8.60 1.10
C LEU A 443 20.36 8.51 1.47
N TYR A 444 19.50 8.70 0.48
CA TYR A 444 18.05 8.60 0.67
C TYR A 444 17.36 8.06 -0.58
N LEU A 445 16.25 7.35 -0.37
CA LEU A 445 15.29 7.02 -1.41
C LEU A 445 14.25 8.13 -1.48
N MET A 446 13.97 8.63 -2.68
CA MET A 446 12.87 9.56 -2.93
C MET A 446 11.61 8.76 -3.25
N ASP A 447 10.60 8.85 -2.39
CA ASP A 447 9.27 8.28 -2.62
C ASP A 447 8.31 9.37 -3.11
N GLN A 448 7.92 9.28 -4.38
CA GLN A 448 6.94 10.16 -5.02
C GLN A 448 5.86 9.31 -5.69
N PRO A 449 4.72 9.06 -5.02
CA PRO A 449 3.65 8.26 -5.60
C PRO A 449 3.03 9.00 -6.79
N ARG A 450 3.22 8.44 -7.99
CA ARG A 450 2.71 9.03 -9.23
C ARG A 450 1.19 9.04 -9.24
N GLY A 451 0.60 10.18 -9.59
CA GLY A 451 -0.86 10.33 -9.72
C GLY A 451 -1.60 10.55 -8.41
N PHE A 452 -0.97 10.30 -7.26
CA PHE A 452 -1.56 10.63 -5.96
C PHE A 452 -1.31 12.09 -5.60
N MET A 453 -2.36 12.76 -5.13
CA MET A 453 -2.32 14.18 -4.78
C MET A 453 -2.96 14.38 -3.41
N LYS A 454 -2.25 15.03 -2.49
CA LYS A 454 -2.76 15.32 -1.15
C LYS A 454 -3.61 16.58 -1.20
N PRO A 455 -4.86 16.55 -0.70
CA PRO A 455 -5.67 17.76 -0.56
C PRO A 455 -5.17 18.61 0.61
N MET A 456 -5.32 19.91 0.47
CA MET A 456 -5.09 20.91 1.50
C MET A 456 -6.20 21.93 1.42
N ASP A 457 -6.95 22.10 2.50
CA ASP A 457 -7.99 23.12 2.58
C ASP A 457 -7.35 24.51 2.45
N ILE A 458 -7.97 25.38 1.63
CA ILE A 458 -7.50 26.75 1.45
C ILE A 458 -8.61 27.75 1.84
N PRO A 459 -8.28 28.80 2.62
CA PRO A 459 -9.24 29.84 2.95
C PRO A 459 -9.87 30.46 1.70
N LEU A 460 -11.20 30.49 1.71
CA LEU A 460 -12.05 31.11 0.70
C LEU A 460 -12.60 32.42 1.26
N ARG A 461 -12.45 33.53 0.54
CA ARG A 461 -13.23 34.75 0.80
C ARG A 461 -14.44 34.85 -0.13
N ALA A 462 -15.45 35.57 0.34
CA ALA A 462 -16.70 35.78 -0.38
C ALA A 462 -16.48 36.35 -1.78
N ALA A 463 -17.43 36.09 -2.68
CA ALA A 463 -17.41 36.61 -4.04
C ALA A 463 -17.45 38.15 -4.03
N GLU A 464 -16.55 38.76 -4.80
CA GLU A 464 -16.53 40.20 -5.04
C GLU A 464 -16.76 40.47 -6.53
N PRO A 465 -17.59 41.47 -6.90
CA PRO A 465 -17.72 41.89 -8.29
C PRO A 465 -16.42 42.52 -8.79
N THR A 466 -16.14 42.35 -10.09
CA THR A 466 -15.00 42.99 -10.75
C THR A 466 -15.43 44.28 -11.46
N SER A 467 -14.47 44.98 -12.10
CA SER A 467 -14.78 46.11 -12.98
C SER A 467 -15.55 45.70 -14.25
N LYS A 468 -15.50 44.42 -14.63
CA LYS A 468 -16.27 43.86 -15.75
C LYS A 468 -17.66 43.47 -15.27
N ARG A 469 -18.69 43.96 -15.97
CA ARG A 469 -20.10 43.66 -15.66
C ARG A 469 -20.36 42.16 -15.74
N GLY A 470 -21.07 41.61 -14.74
CA GLY A 470 -21.42 40.19 -14.66
C GLY A 470 -20.31 39.28 -14.11
N VAL A 471 -19.06 39.76 -14.04
CA VAL A 471 -17.93 38.95 -13.60
C VAL A 471 -17.71 39.08 -12.10
N VAL A 472 -17.61 37.93 -11.42
CA VAL A 472 -17.28 37.85 -9.99
C VAL A 472 -16.04 37.00 -9.77
N ARG A 473 -15.35 37.29 -8.66
CA ARG A 473 -14.16 36.53 -8.25
C ARG A 473 -14.19 36.17 -6.77
N TRP A 474 -13.67 34.99 -6.45
CA TRP A 474 -13.38 34.54 -5.09
C TRP A 474 -11.87 34.61 -4.86
N ARG A 475 -11.46 35.14 -3.70
CA ARG A 475 -10.06 35.16 -3.29
C ARG A 475 -9.71 33.85 -2.58
N LEU A 476 -8.72 33.15 -3.12
CA LEU A 476 -8.13 31.95 -2.52
C LEU A 476 -6.75 32.30 -1.96
N GLU A 477 -6.47 31.92 -0.72
CA GLU A 477 -5.19 32.22 -0.07
C GLU A 477 -4.40 30.94 0.23
N LEU A 478 -3.32 30.74 -0.53
CA LEU A 478 -2.34 29.69 -0.24
C LEU A 478 -1.51 30.06 1.00
N PRO A 479 -1.03 29.09 1.80
CA PRO A 479 -0.23 29.39 2.98
C PRO A 479 1.12 30.02 2.64
N GLN A 480 1.60 29.86 1.41
CA GLN A 480 2.83 30.48 0.91
C GLN A 480 2.82 30.51 -0.64
N PRO A 481 3.61 31.39 -1.29
CA PRO A 481 3.76 31.39 -2.73
C PRO A 481 4.47 30.13 -3.24
N ARG A 482 4.45 29.91 -4.57
CA ARG A 482 5.21 28.84 -5.27
C ARG A 482 4.83 27.41 -4.91
N LEU A 483 3.70 27.18 -4.23
CA LEU A 483 3.23 25.82 -3.97
C LEU A 483 2.87 25.11 -5.27
N PRO A 484 3.38 23.87 -5.50
CA PRO A 484 3.16 23.13 -6.74
C PRO A 484 1.78 22.47 -6.79
N ILE A 485 0.72 23.24 -6.53
CA ILE A 485 -0.66 22.77 -6.67
C ILE A 485 -0.90 22.36 -8.13
N ARG A 486 -1.61 21.25 -8.35
CA ARG A 486 -1.97 20.78 -9.70
C ARG A 486 -3.46 20.81 -9.97
N ARG A 487 -4.29 20.84 -8.93
CA ARG A 487 -5.74 21.00 -9.05
C ARG A 487 -6.29 21.86 -7.94
N VAL A 488 -7.37 22.58 -8.23
CA VAL A 488 -8.25 23.21 -7.25
C VAL A 488 -9.57 22.47 -7.28
N ARG A 489 -10.04 22.06 -6.11
CA ARG A 489 -11.34 21.42 -5.93
C ARG A 489 -12.29 22.35 -5.21
N CYS A 490 -13.54 22.40 -5.66
CA CYS A 490 -14.57 23.20 -5.02
C CYS A 490 -15.82 22.35 -4.71
N ASP A 491 -16.39 22.56 -3.52
CA ASP A 491 -17.76 22.14 -3.19
C ASP A 491 -18.71 23.34 -3.30
N VAL A 492 -19.93 23.10 -3.77
CA VAL A 492 -20.91 24.17 -4.08
C VAL A 492 -22.29 23.85 -3.52
N GLY A 493 -22.93 24.87 -2.95
CA GLY A 493 -24.31 24.83 -2.48
C GLY A 493 -25.34 24.99 -3.60
N THR A 494 -25.04 25.83 -4.59
CA THR A 494 -25.91 26.10 -5.75
C THR A 494 -26.23 24.82 -6.52
N THR A 495 -27.51 24.56 -6.81
CA THR A 495 -28.00 23.27 -7.31
C THR A 495 -28.19 23.18 -8.83
N LEU A 496 -28.24 24.30 -9.54
CA LEU A 496 -28.40 24.37 -10.99
C LEU A 496 -27.56 25.51 -11.56
N PHE A 497 -26.60 25.19 -12.43
CA PHE A 497 -25.80 26.19 -13.16
C PHE A 497 -24.94 25.54 -14.26
N ASP A 498 -24.45 26.40 -15.15
CA ASP A 498 -23.46 26.07 -16.18
C ASP A 498 -22.54 27.28 -16.33
N ARG A 499 -21.29 27.15 -15.89
CA ARG A 499 -20.33 28.25 -15.78
C ARG A 499 -18.95 27.84 -16.25
N GLU A 500 -18.22 28.76 -16.86
CA GLU A 500 -16.78 28.60 -17.09
C GLU A 500 -16.03 29.25 -15.93
N MET A 501 -15.28 28.44 -15.20
CA MET A 501 -14.44 28.89 -14.10
C MET A 501 -13.02 29.13 -14.60
N ARG A 502 -12.41 30.24 -14.19
CA ARG A 502 -11.01 30.58 -14.50
C ARG A 502 -10.22 30.76 -13.22
N LEU A 503 -9.04 30.17 -13.14
CA LEU A 503 -8.10 30.42 -12.06
C LEU A 503 -7.03 31.40 -12.55
N LEU A 504 -6.79 32.45 -11.77
CA LEU A 504 -5.92 33.57 -12.12
C LEU A 504 -4.99 33.90 -10.95
N GLU A 505 -3.86 34.51 -11.25
CA GLU A 505 -3.03 35.22 -10.26
C GLU A 505 -2.58 36.59 -10.79
N GLN A 506 -2.27 37.51 -9.88
CA GLN A 506 -1.71 38.81 -10.24
C GLN A 506 -0.19 38.78 -10.06
N ARG A 507 0.56 39.05 -11.13
CA ARG A 507 2.02 39.11 -11.10
C ARG A 507 2.45 40.57 -11.28
N ALA A 508 3.45 40.99 -10.52
CA ALA A 508 4.16 42.23 -10.83
C ALA A 508 4.93 41.98 -12.15
N ASP A 509 4.62 42.76 -13.19
CA ASP A 509 5.37 42.68 -14.44
C ASP A 509 6.74 43.38 -14.27
N ARG A 510 7.62 43.32 -15.27
CA ARG A 510 8.92 44.03 -15.27
C ARG A 510 8.81 45.57 -15.37
N GLY A 511 7.65 46.13 -15.05
CA GLY A 511 7.34 47.55 -14.91
C GLY A 511 6.26 47.75 -13.83
N SER A 512 5.86 48.98 -13.54
CA SER A 512 4.89 49.29 -12.48
C SER A 512 3.46 48.79 -12.74
N ASP A 513 3.23 47.99 -13.79
CA ASP A 513 1.93 47.43 -14.14
C ASP A 513 1.83 45.98 -13.65
N THR A 514 0.70 45.64 -13.03
CA THR A 514 0.43 44.29 -12.51
C THR A 514 -0.38 43.51 -13.54
N GLY A 515 0.22 42.51 -14.19
CA GLY A 515 -0.44 41.66 -15.17
C GLY A 515 -1.21 40.50 -14.52
N GLU A 516 -2.37 40.15 -15.08
CA GLU A 516 -3.10 38.94 -14.72
C GLU A 516 -2.56 37.74 -15.52
N ALA A 517 -2.19 36.67 -14.82
CA ALA A 517 -1.76 35.42 -15.42
C ALA A 517 -2.84 34.34 -15.21
N GLY A 518 -3.28 33.72 -16.30
CA GLY A 518 -4.16 32.56 -16.24
C GLY A 518 -3.42 31.30 -15.79
N LEU A 519 -4.01 30.59 -14.84
CA LEU A 519 -3.49 29.35 -14.27
C LEU A 519 -4.29 28.11 -14.68
N GLY A 520 -5.51 28.27 -15.19
CA GLY A 520 -6.33 27.18 -15.68
C GLY A 520 -7.78 27.61 -15.90
N ARG A 521 -8.56 26.76 -16.56
CA ARG A 521 -10.01 26.94 -16.76
C ARG A 521 -10.73 25.62 -16.88
N ALA A 522 -11.99 25.58 -16.42
CA ALA A 522 -12.83 24.41 -16.58
C ALA A 522 -14.32 24.80 -16.57
N ARG A 523 -15.14 24.09 -17.35
CA ARG A 523 -16.60 24.23 -17.32
C ARG A 523 -17.17 23.45 -16.16
N TRP A 524 -17.94 24.12 -15.32
CA TRP A 524 -18.63 23.54 -14.18
C TRP A 524 -20.14 23.52 -14.45
N VAL A 525 -20.69 22.31 -14.58
CA VAL A 525 -22.12 22.09 -14.82
C VAL A 525 -22.72 21.31 -13.67
N ARG A 526 -23.84 21.80 -13.15
CA ARG A 526 -24.66 21.08 -12.17
C ARG A 526 -26.13 21.16 -12.59
N THR A 527 -26.80 20.02 -12.53
CA THR A 527 -28.24 19.88 -12.78
C THR A 527 -28.92 19.19 -11.57
N PRO A 528 -30.23 19.39 -11.34
CA PRO A 528 -30.94 18.82 -10.19
C PRO A 528 -30.94 17.28 -10.13
N ASP A 529 -30.89 16.62 -11.28
CA ASP A 529 -30.89 15.16 -11.45
C ASP A 529 -29.49 14.52 -11.30
N ARG A 530 -28.43 15.34 -11.26
CA ARG A 530 -27.05 14.88 -11.10
C ARG A 530 -26.58 15.19 -9.68
N SER A 531 -26.50 14.16 -8.82
CA SER A 531 -25.80 14.28 -7.55
C SER A 531 -24.33 14.65 -7.81
N SER A 532 -23.83 15.59 -7.01
CA SER A 532 -22.59 16.36 -7.21
C SER A 532 -21.41 15.52 -7.72
N GLY A 533 -20.95 15.78 -8.94
CA GLY A 533 -19.53 15.62 -9.26
C GLY A 533 -18.79 16.76 -8.56
N LEU A 534 -17.82 16.44 -7.71
CA LEU A 534 -16.87 17.44 -7.19
C LEU A 534 -16.24 18.16 -8.39
N PHE A 535 -16.21 19.49 -8.37
CA PHE A 535 -15.54 20.25 -9.42
C PHE A 535 -14.04 20.23 -9.19
N GLU A 536 -13.30 19.83 -10.22
CA GLU A 536 -11.85 19.94 -10.26
C GLU A 536 -11.43 20.82 -11.44
N LEU A 537 -10.59 21.81 -11.15
CA LEU A 537 -9.92 22.64 -12.14
C LEU A 537 -8.44 22.29 -12.14
N GLU A 538 -7.90 21.88 -13.29
CA GLU A 538 -6.47 21.65 -13.46
C GLU A 538 -5.69 22.96 -13.49
N VAL A 539 -4.52 22.93 -12.84
CA VAL A 539 -3.62 24.08 -12.73
C VAL A 539 -2.43 23.84 -13.66
N ASP A 540 -2.38 24.62 -14.73
CA ASP A 540 -1.45 24.48 -15.85
C ASP A 540 0.00 24.82 -15.47
N SER A 541 0.19 25.70 -14.48
CA SER A 541 1.52 26.12 -14.01
C SER A 541 1.53 26.42 -12.51
N THR A 542 2.68 26.19 -11.87
CA THR A 542 2.86 26.48 -10.44
C THR A 542 2.60 27.97 -10.17
N PRO A 543 1.63 28.32 -9.29
CA PRO A 543 1.35 29.70 -8.96
C PRO A 543 2.57 30.39 -8.36
N ALA A 544 2.91 31.58 -8.85
CA ALA A 544 4.03 32.36 -8.33
C ALA A 544 3.69 33.06 -7.01
N THR A 545 2.40 33.34 -6.78
CA THR A 545 1.92 34.13 -5.65
C THR A 545 1.09 33.31 -4.66
N ARG A 546 0.84 33.89 -3.48
CA ARG A 546 -0.05 33.27 -2.47
C ARG A 546 -1.54 33.52 -2.73
N ILE A 547 -1.87 34.54 -3.51
CA ILE A 547 -3.26 34.98 -3.71
C ILE A 547 -3.68 34.54 -5.11
N LEU A 548 -4.65 33.64 -5.17
CA LEU A 548 -5.28 33.24 -6.42
C LEU A 548 -6.70 33.78 -6.47
N TRP A 549 -7.20 33.98 -7.69
CA TRP A 549 -8.55 34.41 -7.95
C TRP A 549 -9.26 33.34 -8.77
N LEU A 550 -10.34 32.80 -8.23
CA LEU A 550 -11.27 31.99 -9.00
C LEU A 550 -12.33 32.93 -9.56
N GLU A 551 -12.51 32.97 -10.87
CA GLU A 551 -13.37 33.92 -11.57
C GLU A 551 -14.41 33.19 -12.41
N THR A 552 -15.61 33.75 -12.52
CA THR A 552 -16.62 33.34 -13.50
C THR A 552 -17.42 34.56 -13.98
N ASP A 553 -17.92 34.47 -15.20
CA ASP A 553 -19.01 35.34 -15.65
C ASP A 553 -20.35 34.75 -15.16
N ASN A 554 -21.09 35.52 -14.36
CA ASN A 554 -22.42 35.14 -13.89
C ASN A 554 -23.53 35.63 -14.83
N GLY A 555 -23.24 36.55 -15.75
CA GLY A 555 -24.24 37.33 -16.47
C GLY A 555 -25.22 37.99 -15.49
N GLU A 556 -26.51 37.66 -15.63
CA GLU A 556 -27.60 38.14 -14.78
C GLU A 556 -27.92 37.21 -13.59
N ASN A 557 -27.12 36.17 -13.36
CA ASN A 557 -27.36 35.20 -12.29
C ASN A 557 -26.69 35.61 -10.97
N ALA A 558 -27.19 35.07 -9.86
CA ALA A 558 -26.51 35.20 -8.56
C ALA A 558 -25.15 34.48 -8.57
N PRO A 559 -24.15 34.96 -7.78
CA PRO A 559 -22.90 34.25 -7.58
C PRO A 559 -23.09 32.83 -7.04
N LEU A 560 -22.20 31.92 -7.45
CA LEU A 560 -22.18 30.57 -6.92
C LEU A 560 -21.85 30.57 -5.41
N GLU A 561 -22.57 29.77 -4.64
CA GLU A 561 -22.30 29.56 -3.22
C GLU A 561 -21.24 28.46 -3.06
N ILE A 562 -19.96 28.84 -3.16
CA ILE A 562 -18.85 27.91 -2.93
C ILE A 562 -18.69 27.68 -1.43
N LYS A 563 -18.82 26.43 -0.99
CA LYS A 563 -18.78 26.03 0.43
C LYS A 563 -17.35 25.84 0.93
N SER A 564 -16.52 25.18 0.13
CA SER A 564 -15.14 24.88 0.48
C SER A 564 -14.27 24.78 -0.77
N VAL A 565 -12.98 25.03 -0.58
CA VAL A 565 -11.98 24.91 -1.63
C VAL A 565 -10.78 24.16 -1.09
N GLN A 566 -10.27 23.20 -1.88
CA GLN A 566 -9.06 22.45 -1.59
C GLN A 566 -8.06 22.62 -2.72
N ALA A 567 -6.79 22.85 -2.37
CA ALA A 567 -5.68 22.70 -3.29
C ALA A 567 -5.15 21.27 -3.23
N LEU A 568 -4.95 20.64 -4.39
CA LEU A 568 -4.34 19.33 -4.49
C LEU A 568 -2.87 19.50 -4.87
N LEU A 569 -1.96 19.00 -4.03
CA LEU A 569 -0.51 19.07 -4.22
C LEU A 569 0.14 17.67 -4.32
N PRO A 570 1.22 17.52 -5.09
CA PRO A 570 1.98 16.26 -5.13
C PRO A 570 2.64 16.02 -3.77
N THR A 571 2.78 14.76 -3.38
CA THR A 571 3.52 14.36 -2.18
C THR A 571 4.89 13.81 -2.53
N ALA A 572 5.82 13.98 -1.60
CA ALA A 572 7.17 13.47 -1.70
C ALA A 572 7.69 13.16 -0.30
N GLN A 573 8.29 11.98 -0.13
CA GLN A 573 8.90 11.54 1.12
C GLN A 573 10.35 11.12 0.88
N LEU A 574 11.21 11.34 1.86
CA LEU A 574 12.58 10.84 1.88
C LEU A 574 12.67 9.67 2.86
N LEU A 575 13.21 8.54 2.40
CA LEU A 575 13.56 7.40 3.26
C LEU A 575 15.07 7.31 3.38
N PHE A 576 15.60 7.40 4.59
CA PHE A 576 17.05 7.39 4.84
C PHE A 576 17.36 6.65 6.14
N GLN A 577 18.60 6.20 6.32
CA GLN A 577 19.00 5.47 7.52
C GLN A 577 19.99 6.29 8.36
N THR A 578 19.85 6.21 9.68
CA THR A 578 20.80 6.79 10.65
C THR A 578 21.34 5.71 11.59
N LYS A 579 22.59 5.84 12.02
CA LYS A 579 23.23 4.94 13.00
C LYS A 579 22.97 5.34 14.44
N GLU A 580 22.74 6.63 14.66
CA GLU A 580 22.62 7.25 15.98
C GLU A 580 21.56 8.34 15.89
N ALA A 581 21.01 8.72 17.04
CA ALA A 581 20.22 9.94 17.16
C ALA A 581 21.12 11.16 16.93
N GLY A 582 20.59 12.22 16.32
CA GLY A 582 21.37 13.43 16.06
C GLY A 582 20.82 14.31 14.96
N PRO A 583 21.42 15.50 14.76
CA PRO A 583 20.94 16.46 13.79
C PRO A 583 21.21 15.98 12.37
N VAL A 584 20.15 15.99 11.56
CA VAL A 584 20.23 15.86 10.10
C VAL A 584 19.75 17.17 9.49
N GLU A 585 20.46 17.69 8.50
CA GLU A 585 20.07 18.90 7.79
C GLU A 585 19.38 18.55 6.47
N LEU A 586 18.20 19.12 6.23
CA LEU A 586 17.55 19.17 4.93
C LEU A 586 18.02 20.44 4.20
N ARG A 587 18.70 20.25 3.07
CA ARG A 587 19.22 21.31 2.20
C ARG A 587 18.45 21.32 0.88
N TYR A 588 18.01 22.49 0.43
CA TYR A 588 17.29 22.64 -0.85
C TYR A 588 17.40 24.04 -1.48
N GLY A 589 16.87 24.19 -2.70
CA GLY A 589 16.79 25.47 -3.42
C GLY A 589 18.04 25.83 -4.22
N ASN A 590 18.78 24.82 -4.70
CA ASN A 590 19.93 25.01 -5.59
C ASN A 590 19.54 24.65 -7.03
N ALA A 591 19.19 25.65 -7.84
CA ALA A 591 18.70 25.43 -9.21
C ALA A 591 19.72 24.68 -10.10
N GLU A 592 21.01 24.90 -9.88
CA GLU A 592 22.12 24.32 -10.65
C GLU A 592 22.51 22.91 -10.15
N ALA A 593 21.93 22.44 -9.04
CA ALA A 593 22.24 21.12 -8.52
C ALA A 593 21.78 20.01 -9.48
N ARG A 594 22.65 19.03 -9.71
CA ARG A 594 22.25 17.78 -10.36
C ARG A 594 21.49 16.90 -9.38
N PRO A 595 20.50 16.10 -9.83
CA PRO A 595 19.89 15.08 -8.99
C PRO A 595 20.95 14.14 -8.37
N PRO A 596 20.80 13.73 -7.10
CA PRO A 596 21.75 12.81 -6.50
C PRO A 596 21.64 11.45 -7.16
N GLN A 597 22.79 10.84 -7.45
CA GLN A 597 22.89 9.48 -7.95
C GLN A 597 23.56 8.65 -6.87
N TYR A 598 22.80 7.75 -6.25
CA TYR A 598 23.26 6.87 -5.20
C TYR A 598 23.14 5.42 -5.66
N ASP A 599 24.09 4.57 -5.29
CA ASP A 599 24.06 3.13 -5.56
C ASP A 599 23.12 2.41 -4.57
N LEU A 600 21.85 2.82 -4.58
CA LEU A 600 20.84 2.36 -3.63
C LEU A 600 20.15 1.06 -4.06
N SER A 601 20.40 0.56 -5.26
CA SER A 601 19.74 -0.64 -5.80
C SER A 601 19.89 -1.87 -4.89
N LEU A 602 21.05 -2.03 -4.26
CA LEU A 602 21.34 -3.17 -3.39
C LEU A 602 20.75 -3.04 -1.98
N VAL A 603 20.41 -1.82 -1.55
CA VAL A 603 20.00 -1.54 -0.16
C VAL A 603 18.55 -1.07 -0.05
N ALA A 604 17.94 -0.61 -1.15
CA ALA A 604 16.57 -0.15 -1.18
C ALA A 604 15.56 -1.20 -0.65
N PRO A 605 15.63 -2.50 -1.02
CA PRO A 605 14.73 -3.50 -0.46
C PRO A 605 14.81 -3.59 1.07
N ARG A 606 16.01 -3.40 1.65
CA ARG A 606 16.21 -3.42 3.11
C ARG A 606 15.63 -2.18 3.77
N ILE A 607 15.86 -1.00 3.19
CA ILE A 607 15.30 0.27 3.70
C ILE A 607 13.77 0.24 3.66
N LEU A 608 13.19 -0.30 2.59
CA LEU A 608 11.74 -0.41 2.42
C LEU A 608 11.10 -1.42 3.39
N ALA A 609 11.77 -2.53 3.67
CA ALA A 609 11.29 -3.57 4.57
C ALA A 609 11.40 -3.21 6.06
N ALA A 610 12.35 -2.34 6.42
CA ALA A 610 12.61 -1.94 7.80
C ALA A 610 11.45 -1.10 8.40
N PRO A 611 11.27 -1.16 9.74
CA PRO A 611 10.44 -0.20 10.46
C PRO A 611 10.93 1.23 10.22
N LYS A 612 9.99 2.14 10.01
CA LYS A 612 10.28 3.55 9.71
C LYS A 612 9.84 4.41 10.89
N HIS A 613 10.69 5.35 11.27
CA HIS A 613 10.36 6.39 12.23
C HIS A 613 10.00 7.65 11.45
N ASP A 614 8.79 8.16 11.66
CA ASP A 614 8.35 9.40 11.02
C ASP A 614 9.05 10.57 11.70
N VAL A 615 9.75 11.39 10.92
CA VAL A 615 10.48 12.56 11.39
C VAL A 615 9.95 13.80 10.68
N THR A 616 10.01 14.93 11.37
CA THR A 616 9.60 16.23 10.85
C THR A 616 10.77 17.21 10.83
N VAL A 617 10.58 18.27 10.04
CA VAL A 617 11.49 19.40 10.01
C VAL A 617 11.14 20.35 11.16
N ASN A 618 12.14 20.91 11.83
CA ASN A 618 11.92 21.97 12.81
C ASN A 618 11.48 23.25 12.10
N ASP A 619 10.29 23.77 12.45
CA ASP A 619 9.68 24.98 11.86
C ASP A 619 10.36 26.30 12.25
N GLY A 620 11.57 26.26 12.80
CA GLY A 620 12.38 27.46 13.01
C GLY A 620 12.63 28.20 11.69
N ASP A 621 12.76 29.52 11.77
CA ASP A 621 13.09 30.35 10.62
C ASP A 621 14.26 29.74 9.83
N PRO A 622 14.25 29.80 8.48
CA PRO A 622 15.45 29.49 7.72
C PRO A 622 16.59 30.29 8.32
N ALA A 623 17.62 29.61 8.82
CA ALA A 623 18.93 30.23 8.83
C ALA A 623 19.27 30.43 7.35
N ALA A 624 18.89 31.60 6.81
CA ALA A 624 19.31 32.00 5.49
C ALA A 624 20.83 31.99 5.53
N SER A 625 21.45 31.10 4.76
CA SER A 625 22.86 31.20 4.45
C SER A 625 23.01 32.49 3.66
N LEU A 626 23.23 33.61 4.37
CA LEU A 626 23.69 34.83 3.75
C LEU A 626 24.91 34.46 2.91
N PRO A 627 25.00 34.88 1.64
CA PRO A 627 26.21 34.68 0.86
C PRO A 627 27.35 35.25 1.69
N GLY A 628 28.25 34.36 2.14
CA GLY A 628 29.39 34.76 2.95
C GLY A 628 30.15 35.81 2.15
N VAL A 629 30.11 37.07 2.60
CA VAL A 629 31.01 38.08 2.07
C VAL A 629 32.41 37.52 2.36
N PRO A 630 33.22 37.23 1.34
CA PRO A 630 34.53 36.64 1.58
C PRO A 630 35.28 37.57 2.54
N ALA A 631 35.95 37.01 3.56
CA ALA A 631 36.62 37.79 4.60
C ALA A 631 37.58 38.86 4.04
N SER A 632 38.03 38.68 2.80
CA SER A 632 38.77 39.68 2.02
C SER A 632 38.01 41.00 1.82
N TRP A 633 36.71 40.99 1.53
CA TRP A 633 35.92 42.22 1.32
C TRP A 633 35.67 43.00 2.61
N LEU A 634 35.45 42.31 3.74
CA LEU A 634 35.41 42.96 5.05
C LEU A 634 36.77 43.55 5.44
N PHE A 635 37.85 42.82 5.16
CA PHE A 635 39.22 43.32 5.36
C PHE A 635 39.51 44.56 4.52
N TYR A 636 39.20 44.57 3.22
CA TYR A 636 39.40 45.74 2.36
C TYR A 636 38.48 46.91 2.71
N GLY A 637 37.25 46.66 3.17
CA GLY A 637 36.35 47.70 3.67
C GLY A 637 36.88 48.39 4.92
N VAL A 638 37.37 47.62 5.91
CA VAL A 638 38.02 48.17 7.11
C VAL A 638 39.31 48.90 6.75
N LEU A 639 40.13 48.34 5.85
CA LEU A 639 41.37 48.97 5.39
C LEU A 639 41.10 50.32 4.70
N ALA A 640 40.10 50.40 3.82
CA ALA A 640 39.71 51.65 3.17
C ALA A 640 39.26 52.71 4.19
N LEU A 641 38.53 52.31 5.22
CA LEU A 641 38.06 53.20 6.29
C LEU A 641 39.22 53.71 7.15
N VAL A 642 40.18 52.84 7.48
CA VAL A 642 41.43 53.22 8.18
C VAL A 642 42.25 54.19 7.34
N VAL A 643 42.42 53.94 6.04
CA VAL A 643 43.16 54.83 5.12
C VAL A 643 42.48 56.19 5.02
N LEU A 644 41.15 56.24 4.86
CA LEU A 644 40.40 57.50 4.86
C LEU A 644 40.54 58.26 6.18
N GLY A 645 40.48 57.55 7.31
CA GLY A 645 40.72 58.14 8.63
C GLY A 645 42.12 58.72 8.77
N LEU A 646 43.15 58.02 8.27
CA LEU A 646 44.53 58.48 8.33
C LEU A 646 44.75 59.70 7.44
N VAL A 647 44.17 59.72 6.23
CA VAL A 647 44.20 60.88 5.32
C VAL A 647 43.49 62.08 5.95
N PHE A 648 42.36 61.87 6.64
CA PHE A 648 41.67 62.94 7.36
C PHE A 648 42.51 63.50 8.52
N VAL A 649 43.22 62.66 9.25
CA VAL A 649 44.12 63.11 10.34
C VAL A 649 45.32 63.88 9.78
N ILE A 650 45.94 63.39 8.68
CA ILE A 650 47.06 64.06 8.03
C ILE A 650 46.63 65.42 7.46
N THR A 651 45.50 65.49 6.78
CA THR A 651 44.96 66.76 6.24
C THR A 651 44.59 67.75 7.34
N LYS A 652 44.23 67.27 8.54
CA LYS A 652 43.96 68.13 9.71
C LYS A 652 45.23 68.57 10.46
N LEU A 653 46.34 67.84 10.32
CA LEU A 653 47.63 68.14 10.95
C LEU A 653 48.59 68.95 10.07
N LEU A 654 48.29 69.11 8.78
CA LEU A 654 49.03 70.00 7.90
C LEU A 654 48.68 71.47 8.25
N PRO A 655 49.67 72.33 8.56
CA PRO A 655 49.43 73.73 8.85
C PRO A 655 48.86 74.43 7.61
N LYS A 656 47.80 75.22 7.80
CA LYS A 656 47.21 76.03 6.74
C LYS A 656 48.28 77.00 6.18
N PRO A 657 48.42 77.14 4.85
CA PRO A 657 49.34 78.13 4.29
C PRO A 657 48.92 79.54 4.75
N ALA A 658 49.89 80.32 5.19
CA ALA A 658 49.70 81.72 5.54
C ALA A 658 49.14 82.46 4.32
N ALA A 659 48.04 83.19 4.53
CA ALA A 659 47.49 84.07 3.52
C ALA A 659 48.51 85.18 3.20
N SER A 660 48.85 85.29 1.92
CA SER A 660 49.46 86.49 1.32
C SER A 660 48.40 87.27 0.59
#